data_AF-A0A7V9WMU1-F1
#
_entry.id   AF-A0A7V9WMU1-F1
#
_cell.length_a   1.000
_cell.length_b   1.000
_cell.length_c   1.000
_cell.angle_alpha   90.00
_cell.angle_beta   90.00
_cell.angle_gamma   90.00
#
_symmetry.space_group_name_H-M   'P 1'
#
loop_
_entity.id
_entity.type
_entity.pdbx_description
1 polymer ?
#
loop_
_entity_poly.entity_id
_entity_poly.type
_entity_poly.pdbx_seq_one_letter_code
_entity_poly.pdbx_strand_id
1 'polypeptide(L)'
;MLGLVLPGAALAHLERPSYWPDPAPDSSVSPPAGGAVPKVRSLSTAVSRKGPGDVRVVCMGRTGKKSLRRALNSIRKARSQGFRIRPSQLQIRFTDKQVRRWAKINRRLRRQCRYRSIQKAVNASGNNDRVVIMPGHYPELASRSQPVNDPRCKPGLLQKDASGDPTPSYEYQVTCPNDQNLVYVQGRAVKGKPLESPRSNRHGIPEQELGECVRCNLQIEGSGPKPTDVIIDAGFGYSGKGPSAKPSGHSKHVVMRVDRGDGFVGRNFLMRGGLEFGFYTEETDGILLDKTKFYWNADYGHLSFTTDHNVVKNCDGFGAGDAALYPGAAPETGSQAVKSFYPDAPRINTVIKQCDMRGSNLGYSGSMGNAVRITNNHIYGNSTGIATDTLSAAGHPGFPADSTEIDNNFIYANNFNVYKPGSPVEPLVTVPVGTGIIYAGVNDAKIHDNWFFDNWRDGVMLFAVPDALVNGGGAEGDIDPGVSCPGAPENGISTSCGNRIFNNKMGQVPPGFTYPATLDMFSAPHGDPASRVLPNGNDFWWDEFTSNTGNCWYGNTGPDGTFGSVSGPGEAGRTPGIPPNPLPNCENGQNPGSSVGNGDVAKEAYLVDCSEGPDNQTGPLDCDWYSDPERPGSAEARAQSREFAEAARAFEGTAEAGRLRQRIAGLVGDAAP
;
A
#
# COMPACT_ATOMS: atom_id res chain seq x y z
N MET A 1 -29.07 13.83 22.75
CA MET A 1 -28.22 12.71 23.19
C MET A 1 -27.87 11.90 21.95
N LEU A 2 -26.89 12.34 21.17
CA LEU A 2 -26.22 11.46 20.19
C LEU A 2 -25.08 10.82 20.97
N GLY A 3 -25.19 9.51 21.22
CA GLY A 3 -24.09 8.72 21.76
C GLY A 3 -22.95 8.68 20.73
N LEU A 4 -21.72 8.51 21.20
CA LEU A 4 -20.58 8.20 20.34
C LEU A 4 -20.96 7.02 19.43
N VAL A 5 -21.29 7.33 18.17
CA VAL A 5 -21.25 6.33 17.11
C VAL A 5 -19.76 6.19 16.82
N LEU A 6 -19.17 5.09 17.27
CA LEU A 6 -17.85 4.67 16.81
C LEU A 6 -17.90 4.64 15.28
N PRO A 7 -16.95 5.27 14.56
CA PRO A 7 -16.87 5.13 13.11
C PRO A 7 -16.88 3.63 12.81
N GLY A 8 -17.69 3.24 11.81
CA GLY A 8 -17.85 1.84 11.45
C GLY A 8 -16.47 1.23 11.28
N ALA A 9 -16.11 0.33 12.21
CA ALA A 9 -14.81 -0.32 12.17
C ALA A 9 -14.71 -0.98 10.79
N ALA A 10 -13.84 -0.45 9.93
CA ALA A 10 -13.24 -1.28 8.91
C ALA A 10 -12.78 -2.53 9.66
N LEU A 11 -13.21 -3.71 9.20
CA LEU A 11 -12.71 -4.97 9.70
C LEU A 11 -11.24 -5.05 9.26
N ALA A 12 -10.40 -4.24 9.89
CA ALA A 12 -8.98 -4.26 9.70
C ALA A 12 -8.52 -5.66 10.11
N HIS A 13 -7.68 -6.26 9.26
CA HIS A 13 -6.94 -7.42 9.68
C HIS A 13 -6.19 -7.10 10.98
N LEU A 14 -6.36 -7.93 11.99
CA LEU A 14 -5.66 -7.76 13.25
C LEU A 14 -4.25 -8.34 13.12
N GLU A 15 -3.23 -7.48 13.11
CA GLU A 15 -1.86 -7.95 13.29
C GLU A 15 -1.59 -8.34 14.74
N ARG A 16 -0.60 -9.22 14.91
CA ARG A 16 -0.06 -9.40 16.24
C ARG A 16 0.66 -8.13 16.70
N PRO A 17 0.84 -7.93 18.01
CA PRO A 17 1.81 -6.96 18.47
C PRO A 17 3.18 -7.28 17.87
N SER A 18 3.71 -6.32 17.12
CA SER A 18 4.95 -6.45 16.35
C SER A 18 5.92 -5.32 16.66
N TYR A 19 7.17 -5.54 16.25
CA TYR A 19 8.33 -4.70 16.55
C TYR A 19 9.11 -4.43 15.27
N TRP A 20 9.69 -3.23 15.15
CA TRP A 20 10.61 -2.98 14.05
C TRP A 20 11.87 -3.84 14.24
N PRO A 21 12.34 -4.52 13.18
CA PRO A 21 13.56 -5.31 13.24
C PRO A 21 14.77 -4.42 13.53
N ASP A 22 15.85 -5.03 14.01
CA ASP A 22 17.13 -4.35 14.11
C ASP A 22 17.61 -3.96 12.70
N PRO A 23 17.90 -2.67 12.42
CA PRO A 23 18.39 -2.23 11.11
C PRO A 23 19.82 -2.70 10.84
N ALA A 24 20.54 -3.27 11.83
CA ALA A 24 21.86 -3.86 11.62
C ALA A 24 21.76 -5.26 10.98
N PRO A 25 22.69 -5.62 10.08
CA PRO A 25 22.68 -6.95 9.48
C PRO A 25 23.04 -8.05 10.50
N ASP A 26 22.30 -9.15 10.47
CA ASP A 26 22.60 -10.35 11.23
C ASP A 26 23.82 -11.08 10.63
N SER A 27 24.95 -10.99 11.34
CA SER A 27 26.23 -11.54 10.93
C SER A 27 26.45 -13.01 11.32
N SER A 28 25.46 -13.66 11.97
CA SER A 28 25.51 -15.10 12.25
C SER A 28 25.33 -15.95 10.98
N VAL A 29 24.78 -15.36 9.92
CA VAL A 29 24.64 -15.96 8.59
C VAL A 29 25.70 -15.38 7.65
N SER A 30 26.23 -16.21 6.74
CA SER A 30 27.14 -15.75 5.68
C SER A 30 26.58 -16.04 4.28
N PRO A 31 26.34 -15.01 3.43
CA PRO A 31 26.47 -13.57 3.73
C PRO A 31 25.51 -13.11 4.85
N PRO A 32 25.80 -11.97 5.52
CA PRO A 32 24.89 -11.40 6.52
C PRO A 32 23.48 -11.18 5.96
N ALA A 33 22.47 -11.33 6.81
CA ALA A 33 21.07 -11.12 6.45
C ALA A 33 20.57 -9.76 6.98
N GLY A 34 19.69 -9.10 6.23
CA GLY A 34 19.23 -7.76 6.58
C GLY A 34 20.29 -6.65 6.44
N GLY A 35 20.04 -5.51 7.07
CA GLY A 35 20.73 -4.22 7.00
C GLY A 35 20.69 -3.51 5.64
N ALA A 36 20.02 -4.09 4.64
CA ALA A 36 19.92 -3.54 3.29
C ALA A 36 18.95 -4.34 2.41
N VAL A 37 18.53 -3.72 1.31
CA VAL A 37 17.77 -4.39 0.26
C VAL A 37 18.59 -5.56 -0.33
N PRO A 38 18.08 -6.80 -0.32
CA PRO A 38 18.84 -7.96 -0.77
C PRO A 38 19.06 -7.98 -2.28
N LYS A 39 20.19 -8.57 -2.70
CA LYS A 39 20.55 -8.70 -4.13
C LYS A 39 20.04 -10.01 -4.73
N VAL A 40 19.38 -9.92 -5.88
CA VAL A 40 18.93 -11.13 -6.60
C VAL A 40 20.09 -11.89 -7.22
N ARG A 41 20.14 -13.22 -6.99
CA ARG A 41 21.04 -14.13 -7.71
C ARG A 41 20.52 -14.41 -9.11
N SER A 42 21.35 -14.36 -10.14
CA SER A 42 20.90 -14.65 -11.52
C SER A 42 20.32 -16.08 -11.66
N LEU A 43 19.27 -16.28 -12.47
CA LEU A 43 18.68 -17.62 -12.68
C LEU A 43 19.69 -18.65 -13.21
N SER A 44 20.73 -18.22 -13.93
CA SER A 44 21.79 -19.11 -14.38
C SER A 44 22.59 -19.75 -13.23
N THR A 45 22.73 -19.08 -12.09
CA THR A 45 23.49 -19.65 -10.97
C THR A 45 22.75 -20.81 -10.30
N ALA A 46 21.42 -20.83 -10.36
CA ALA A 46 20.59 -21.93 -9.87
C ALA A 46 20.95 -23.27 -10.53
N VAL A 47 21.21 -23.27 -11.84
CA VAL A 47 21.55 -24.50 -12.57
C VAL A 47 23.01 -24.91 -12.45
N SER A 48 23.91 -23.96 -12.14
CA SER A 48 25.32 -24.26 -11.89
C SER A 48 25.62 -24.60 -10.43
N ARG A 49 24.67 -24.37 -9.50
CA ARG A 49 24.87 -24.47 -8.04
C ARG A 49 26.06 -23.64 -7.54
N LYS A 50 26.29 -22.49 -8.18
CA LYS A 50 27.29 -21.51 -7.73
C LYS A 50 26.59 -20.47 -6.87
N GLY A 51 27.20 -20.10 -5.75
CA GLY A 51 26.62 -19.19 -4.76
C GLY A 51 26.26 -19.89 -3.46
N PRO A 52 25.83 -19.13 -2.43
CA PRO A 52 25.53 -19.70 -1.13
C PRO A 52 24.23 -20.53 -1.16
N GLY A 53 24.13 -21.51 -0.27
CA GLY A 53 22.94 -22.34 -0.08
C GLY A 53 22.65 -23.36 -1.19
N ASP A 54 21.71 -24.24 -0.90
CA ASP A 54 21.15 -25.24 -1.78
C ASP A 54 20.09 -24.68 -2.73
N VAL A 55 19.92 -25.34 -3.87
CA VAL A 55 18.86 -25.02 -4.85
C VAL A 55 17.79 -26.12 -4.82
N ARG A 56 16.57 -25.74 -4.44
CA ARG A 56 15.36 -26.58 -4.45
C ARG A 56 14.53 -26.25 -5.69
N VAL A 57 14.29 -27.21 -6.57
CA VAL A 57 13.49 -26.99 -7.79
C VAL A 57 12.10 -27.61 -7.66
N VAL A 58 11.08 -26.76 -7.84
CA VAL A 58 9.66 -27.11 -7.82
C VAL A 58 9.14 -27.21 -9.25
N CYS A 59 8.43 -28.29 -9.57
CA CYS A 59 7.80 -28.43 -10.88
C CYS A 59 6.44 -29.14 -10.81
N MET A 60 5.60 -28.85 -11.80
CA MET A 60 4.30 -29.49 -11.98
C MET A 60 4.45 -30.86 -12.67
N GLY A 61 3.85 -31.87 -12.04
CA GLY A 61 3.83 -33.27 -12.51
C GLY A 61 5.07 -34.06 -12.09
N ARG A 62 4.99 -35.40 -12.14
CA ARG A 62 6.03 -36.31 -11.59
C ARG A 62 7.45 -36.12 -12.16
N THR A 63 7.58 -35.64 -13.40
CA THR A 63 8.87 -35.59 -14.12
C THR A 63 9.29 -34.17 -14.54
N GLY A 64 8.50 -33.15 -14.17
CA GLY A 64 8.66 -31.76 -14.62
C GLY A 64 8.47 -31.52 -16.12
N LYS A 65 8.12 -32.55 -16.91
CA LYS A 65 7.89 -32.43 -18.36
C LYS A 65 6.79 -31.40 -18.68
N LYS A 66 5.73 -31.35 -17.88
CA LYS A 66 4.61 -30.41 -18.07
C LYS A 66 5.07 -28.96 -17.85
N SER A 67 5.85 -28.70 -16.81
CA SER A 67 6.46 -27.38 -16.59
C SER A 67 7.47 -26.99 -17.65
N LEU A 68 8.33 -27.91 -18.09
CA LEU A 68 9.27 -27.64 -19.18
C LEU A 68 8.54 -27.27 -20.47
N ARG A 69 7.45 -27.98 -20.81
CA ARG A 69 6.63 -27.65 -21.98
C ARG A 69 6.05 -26.24 -21.87
N ARG A 70 5.49 -25.87 -20.72
CA ARG A 70 4.98 -24.51 -20.48
C ARG A 70 6.10 -23.46 -20.62
N ALA A 71 7.27 -23.71 -20.02
CA ALA A 71 8.42 -22.83 -20.12
C ALA A 71 8.87 -22.62 -21.58
N LEU A 72 9.08 -23.70 -22.33
CA LEU A 72 9.50 -23.62 -23.72
C LEU A 72 8.45 -22.94 -24.62
N ASN A 73 7.15 -23.09 -24.30
CA ASN A 73 6.09 -22.38 -25.00
C ASN A 73 6.14 -20.87 -24.70
N SER A 74 6.25 -20.49 -23.42
CA SER A 74 6.34 -19.09 -23.01
C SER A 74 7.60 -18.41 -23.58
N ILE A 75 8.75 -19.09 -23.54
CA ILE A 75 10.02 -18.58 -24.10
C ILE A 75 9.90 -18.34 -25.61
N ARG A 76 9.24 -19.23 -26.36
CA ARG A 76 9.01 -19.03 -27.80
C ARG A 76 8.09 -17.83 -28.06
N LYS A 77 6.99 -17.71 -27.29
CA LYS A 77 6.08 -16.56 -27.37
C LYS A 77 6.77 -15.25 -26.99
N ALA A 78 7.66 -15.26 -26.00
CA ALA A 78 8.43 -14.09 -25.61
C ALA A 78 9.29 -13.53 -26.76
N ARG A 79 9.68 -14.35 -27.74
CA ARG A 79 10.31 -13.89 -28.98
C ARG A 79 9.29 -13.44 -30.03
N SER A 80 8.36 -14.32 -30.39
CA SER A 80 7.46 -14.08 -31.54
C SER A 80 6.39 -13.02 -31.26
N GLN A 81 5.86 -13.00 -30.04
CA GLN A 81 4.78 -12.12 -29.62
C GLN A 81 5.22 -11.08 -28.59
N GLY A 82 6.30 -11.33 -27.86
CA GLY A 82 6.70 -10.51 -26.71
C GLY A 82 5.82 -10.74 -25.47
N PHE A 83 6.08 -9.99 -24.40
CA PHE A 83 5.30 -10.01 -23.17
C PHE A 83 5.46 -8.70 -22.40
N ARG A 84 4.56 -8.48 -21.44
CA ARG A 84 4.65 -7.38 -20.48
C ARG A 84 4.70 -7.92 -19.06
N ILE A 85 5.38 -7.20 -18.18
CA ILE A 85 5.36 -7.44 -16.73
C ILE A 85 4.18 -6.68 -16.13
N ARG A 86 4.04 -5.39 -16.46
CA ARG A 86 2.88 -4.55 -16.12
C ARG A 86 2.18 -4.02 -17.38
N PRO A 87 0.87 -3.72 -17.35
CA PRO A 87 0.16 -3.24 -18.54
C PRO A 87 0.73 -1.98 -19.20
N SER A 88 1.14 -0.99 -18.40
CA SER A 88 1.65 0.32 -18.84
C SER A 88 2.97 0.28 -19.61
N GLN A 89 3.82 -0.71 -19.35
CA GLN A 89 5.16 -0.73 -19.94
C GLN A 89 5.15 -1.13 -21.42
N LEU A 90 6.23 -0.77 -22.11
CA LEU A 90 6.53 -1.31 -23.43
C LEU A 90 6.67 -2.84 -23.40
N GLN A 91 6.36 -3.42 -24.55
CA GLN A 91 6.41 -4.86 -24.74
C GLN A 91 7.88 -5.34 -24.80
N ILE A 92 8.21 -6.32 -23.96
CA ILE A 92 9.53 -6.95 -23.92
C ILE A 92 9.56 -8.09 -24.94
N ARG A 93 10.60 -8.14 -25.78
CA ARG A 93 10.85 -9.24 -26.73
C ARG A 93 12.19 -9.89 -26.48
N PHE A 94 12.21 -11.22 -26.49
CA PHE A 94 13.46 -11.98 -26.38
C PHE A 94 14.18 -12.08 -27.72
N THR A 95 15.49 -11.94 -27.69
CA THR A 95 16.41 -12.29 -28.78
C THR A 95 16.57 -13.81 -28.91
N ASP A 96 17.07 -14.27 -30.05
CA ASP A 96 17.40 -15.69 -30.26
C ASP A 96 18.41 -16.24 -29.23
N LYS A 97 19.38 -15.41 -28.82
CA LYS A 97 20.35 -15.75 -27.77
C LYS A 97 19.65 -15.96 -26.42
N GLN A 98 18.71 -15.08 -26.06
CA GLN A 98 17.91 -15.22 -24.84
C GLN A 98 17.04 -16.48 -24.90
N VAL A 99 16.34 -16.74 -26.01
CA VAL A 99 15.55 -17.96 -26.20
C VAL A 99 16.38 -19.22 -25.96
N ARG A 100 17.55 -19.33 -26.60
CA ARG A 100 18.46 -20.49 -26.40
C ARG A 100 18.92 -20.62 -24.95
N ARG A 101 19.32 -19.51 -24.32
CA ARG A 101 19.79 -19.48 -22.92
C ARG A 101 18.69 -19.93 -21.95
N TRP A 102 17.51 -19.32 -22.02
CA TRP A 102 16.38 -19.63 -21.12
C TRP A 102 15.86 -21.05 -21.32
N ALA A 103 15.82 -21.55 -22.55
CA ALA A 103 15.47 -22.94 -22.83
C ALA A 103 16.49 -23.91 -22.24
N LYS A 104 17.79 -23.62 -22.34
CA LYS A 104 18.86 -24.43 -21.74
C LYS A 104 18.75 -24.47 -20.22
N ILE A 105 18.52 -23.33 -19.58
CA ILE A 105 18.32 -23.23 -18.12
C ILE A 105 17.12 -24.10 -17.70
N ASN A 106 15.95 -23.91 -18.31
CA ASN A 106 14.74 -24.66 -17.95
C ASN A 106 14.87 -26.18 -18.18
N ARG A 107 15.58 -26.61 -19.23
CA ARG A 107 15.90 -28.03 -19.43
C ARG A 107 16.76 -28.61 -18.30
N ARG A 108 17.70 -27.83 -17.76
CA ARG A 108 18.52 -28.23 -16.61
C ARG A 108 17.71 -28.24 -15.31
N LEU A 109 16.91 -27.20 -15.06
CA LEU A 109 16.00 -27.15 -13.90
C LEU A 109 15.07 -28.35 -13.87
N ARG A 110 14.50 -28.77 -15.01
CA ARG A 110 13.67 -29.99 -15.08
C ARG A 110 14.39 -31.22 -14.53
N ARG A 111 15.69 -31.39 -14.83
CA ARG A 111 16.48 -32.53 -14.35
C ARG A 111 16.77 -32.44 -12.85
N GLN A 112 16.71 -31.24 -12.27
CA GLN A 112 16.89 -30.97 -10.85
C GLN A 112 15.58 -30.94 -10.07
N CYS A 113 14.42 -31.06 -10.74
CA CYS A 113 13.13 -31.03 -10.07
C CYS A 113 13.00 -32.19 -9.07
N ARG A 114 12.80 -31.83 -7.81
CA ARG A 114 12.58 -32.75 -6.69
C ARG A 114 11.28 -32.48 -5.95
N TYR A 115 10.73 -31.27 -6.07
CA TYR A 115 9.54 -30.84 -5.34
C TYR A 115 8.35 -30.65 -6.27
N ARG A 116 7.16 -30.92 -5.74
CA ARG A 116 5.85 -30.67 -6.39
C ARG A 116 4.99 -29.66 -5.64
N SER A 117 5.49 -29.20 -4.50
CA SER A 117 4.88 -28.23 -3.59
C SER A 117 5.96 -27.22 -3.23
N ILE A 118 5.59 -25.96 -3.28
CA ILE A 118 6.43 -24.82 -2.87
C ILE A 118 6.65 -24.88 -1.36
N GLN A 119 5.60 -25.11 -0.56
CA GLN A 119 5.73 -25.24 0.89
C GLN A 119 6.74 -26.33 1.28
N LYS A 120 6.70 -27.50 0.63
CA LYS A 120 7.67 -28.57 0.90
C LYS A 120 9.10 -28.19 0.54
N ALA A 121 9.30 -27.37 -0.50
CA ALA A 121 10.62 -26.88 -0.87
C ALA A 121 11.12 -25.84 0.14
N VAL A 122 10.24 -24.95 0.63
CA VAL A 122 10.54 -23.99 1.70
C VAL A 122 10.92 -24.71 2.99
N ASN A 123 10.13 -25.70 3.43
CA ASN A 123 10.43 -26.45 4.65
C ASN A 123 11.81 -27.14 4.60
N ALA A 124 12.20 -27.62 3.42
CA ALA A 124 13.51 -28.24 3.18
C ALA A 124 14.65 -27.25 2.88
N SER A 125 14.37 -25.95 2.93
CA SER A 125 15.37 -24.90 2.74
C SER A 125 15.89 -24.40 4.09
N GLY A 126 17.16 -24.01 4.14
CA GLY A 126 17.79 -23.28 5.24
C GLY A 126 18.20 -21.86 4.84
N ASN A 127 19.08 -21.24 5.64
CA ASN A 127 19.66 -19.94 5.33
C ASN A 127 20.36 -19.93 3.96
N ASN A 128 20.21 -18.83 3.22
CA ASN A 128 20.79 -18.59 1.88
C ASN A 128 20.28 -19.50 0.75
N ASP A 129 19.41 -20.46 1.04
CA ASP A 129 18.90 -21.39 0.03
C ASP A 129 18.06 -20.69 -1.04
N ARG A 130 17.75 -21.42 -2.09
CA ARG A 130 16.99 -20.93 -3.22
C ARG A 130 15.89 -21.91 -3.63
N VAL A 131 14.66 -21.42 -3.75
CA VAL A 131 13.54 -22.16 -4.35
C VAL A 131 13.29 -21.65 -5.76
N VAL A 132 13.50 -22.49 -6.77
CA VAL A 132 13.19 -22.15 -8.17
C VAL A 132 11.93 -22.89 -8.61
N ILE A 133 10.90 -22.12 -8.97
CA ILE A 133 9.61 -22.62 -9.41
C ILE A 133 9.56 -22.65 -10.94
N MET A 134 9.34 -23.83 -11.50
CA MET A 134 9.16 -23.97 -12.95
C MET A 134 7.75 -23.53 -13.38
N PRO A 135 7.54 -23.06 -14.63
CA PRO A 135 6.22 -22.64 -15.09
C PRO A 135 5.10 -23.65 -14.82
N GLY A 136 4.00 -23.20 -14.24
CA GLY A 136 2.94 -24.04 -13.71
C GLY A 136 1.91 -23.27 -12.89
N HIS A 137 0.89 -24.00 -12.47
CA HIS A 137 -0.13 -23.55 -11.54
C HIS A 137 -0.01 -24.39 -10.27
N TYR A 138 0.15 -23.73 -9.13
CA TYR A 138 0.51 -24.31 -7.84
C TYR A 138 -0.54 -23.93 -6.81
N PRO A 139 -1.60 -24.76 -6.66
CA PRO A 139 -2.62 -24.55 -5.64
C PRO A 139 -2.21 -25.10 -4.27
N GLU A 140 -1.01 -25.67 -4.11
CA GLU A 140 -0.52 -26.27 -2.84
C GLU A 140 -1.59 -27.10 -2.08
N LEU A 141 -2.09 -28.17 -2.72
CA LEU A 141 -3.24 -28.94 -2.21
C LEU A 141 -3.10 -29.44 -0.77
N ALA A 142 -1.89 -29.77 -0.33
CA ALA A 142 -1.64 -30.21 1.05
C ALA A 142 -1.74 -29.07 2.07
N SER A 143 -1.37 -27.84 1.68
CA SER A 143 -1.58 -26.64 2.49
C SER A 143 -3.07 -26.32 2.55
N ARG A 144 -3.77 -26.34 1.39
CA ARG A 144 -5.22 -26.10 1.32
C ARG A 144 -6.04 -27.08 2.16
N SER A 145 -5.58 -28.32 2.31
CA SER A 145 -6.29 -29.34 3.10
C SER A 145 -6.05 -29.23 4.61
N GLN A 146 -5.15 -28.35 5.07
CA GLN A 146 -5.01 -28.10 6.51
C GLN A 146 -6.21 -27.30 7.01
N PRO A 147 -6.68 -27.56 8.25
CA PRO A 147 -7.80 -26.84 8.84
C PRO A 147 -7.48 -25.34 8.96
N VAL A 148 -8.52 -24.52 8.99
CA VAL A 148 -8.45 -23.14 9.50
C VAL A 148 -8.86 -23.19 10.97
N ASN A 149 -8.26 -22.37 11.82
CA ASN A 149 -8.49 -22.37 13.28
C ASN A 149 -8.14 -23.73 13.91
N ASP A 150 -6.96 -24.27 13.60
CA ASP A 150 -6.49 -25.57 14.04
C ASP A 150 -6.48 -25.67 15.59
N PRO A 151 -7.18 -26.66 16.19
CA PRO A 151 -7.24 -26.82 17.65
C PRO A 151 -5.89 -27.18 18.27
N ARG A 152 -4.87 -27.55 17.49
CA ARG A 152 -3.50 -27.72 17.99
C ARG A 152 -2.85 -26.39 18.34
N CYS A 153 -3.29 -25.29 17.72
CA CYS A 153 -2.74 -23.97 17.92
C CYS A 153 -3.68 -23.04 18.70
N LYS A 154 -5.00 -23.23 18.60
CA LYS A 154 -5.98 -22.45 19.37
C LYS A 154 -6.41 -23.13 20.67
N PRO A 155 -6.66 -22.37 21.76
CA PRO A 155 -6.36 -20.94 21.93
C PRO A 155 -4.92 -20.67 22.40
N GLY A 156 -4.15 -21.71 22.73
CA GLY A 156 -2.90 -21.60 23.50
C GLY A 156 -1.74 -20.85 22.83
N LEU A 157 -1.77 -20.68 21.50
CA LEU A 157 -0.76 -19.91 20.75
C LEU A 157 -1.31 -18.58 20.20
N LEU A 158 -2.48 -18.16 20.67
CA LEU A 158 -2.98 -16.81 20.41
C LEU A 158 -2.35 -15.83 21.39
N GLN A 159 -2.22 -14.59 20.96
CA GLN A 159 -1.84 -13.47 21.82
C GLN A 159 -2.84 -12.35 21.63
N LYS A 160 -2.94 -11.47 22.61
CA LYS A 160 -3.79 -10.28 22.48
C LYS A 160 -3.04 -9.22 21.69
N ASP A 161 -3.70 -8.60 20.73
CA ASP A 161 -3.26 -7.32 20.19
C ASP A 161 -3.46 -6.19 21.23
N ALA A 162 -3.26 -4.94 20.80
CA ALA A 162 -3.42 -3.80 21.69
C ALA A 162 -4.89 -3.46 22.02
N SER A 163 -5.88 -3.90 21.23
CA SER A 163 -7.31 -3.76 21.60
C SER A 163 -7.72 -4.86 22.60
N GLY A 164 -6.90 -5.90 22.73
CA GLY A 164 -7.18 -7.05 23.58
C GLY A 164 -7.77 -8.23 22.82
N ASP A 165 -7.90 -8.13 21.50
CA ASP A 165 -8.45 -9.15 20.62
C ASP A 165 -7.41 -10.24 20.32
N PRO A 166 -7.83 -11.51 20.21
CA PRO A 166 -6.91 -12.62 20.06
C PRO A 166 -6.41 -12.78 18.61
N THR A 167 -5.10 -12.63 18.40
CA THR A 167 -4.40 -12.78 17.12
C THR A 167 -3.41 -13.94 17.13
N PRO A 168 -3.12 -14.57 15.97
CA PRO A 168 -2.07 -15.59 15.86
C PRO A 168 -0.67 -15.06 16.21
N SER A 169 0.01 -15.68 17.17
CA SER A 169 1.41 -15.36 17.50
C SER A 169 2.41 -15.81 16.43
N TYR A 170 3.67 -15.39 16.54
CA TYR A 170 4.74 -15.95 15.70
C TYR A 170 4.87 -17.47 15.85
N GLU A 171 4.77 -17.99 17.08
CA GLU A 171 4.78 -19.44 17.35
C GLU A 171 3.57 -20.15 16.75
N TYR A 172 2.41 -19.50 16.68
CA TYR A 172 1.24 -20.01 15.95
C TYR A 172 1.58 -20.24 14.47
N GLN A 173 2.16 -19.23 13.81
CA GLN A 173 2.51 -19.32 12.39
C GLN A 173 3.55 -20.41 12.15
N VAL A 174 4.49 -20.62 13.08
CA VAL A 174 5.48 -21.70 12.97
C VAL A 174 4.86 -23.09 13.20
N THR A 175 3.95 -23.22 14.17
CA THR A 175 3.37 -24.50 14.58
C THR A 175 2.26 -24.97 13.63
N CYS A 176 1.41 -24.05 13.18
CA CYS A 176 0.32 -24.29 12.24
C CYS A 176 0.48 -23.43 10.96
N PRO A 177 1.58 -23.62 10.20
CA PRO A 177 1.96 -22.71 9.11
C PRO A 177 0.94 -22.63 7.98
N ASN A 178 0.19 -23.70 7.77
CA ASN A 178 -0.82 -23.75 6.72
C ASN A 178 -2.24 -23.63 7.21
N ASP A 179 -2.45 -23.15 8.44
CA ASP A 179 -3.77 -22.77 8.93
C ASP A 179 -4.32 -21.61 8.09
N GLN A 180 -3.61 -20.48 8.10
CA GLN A 180 -3.92 -19.30 7.31
C GLN A 180 -3.21 -19.28 5.95
N ASN A 181 -1.97 -19.79 5.88
CA ASN A 181 -1.09 -19.54 4.74
C ASN A 181 -1.03 -20.70 3.75
N LEU A 182 -1.03 -20.40 2.45
CA LEU A 182 -0.77 -21.39 1.42
C LEU A 182 0.73 -21.77 1.37
N VAL A 183 1.60 -20.76 1.47
CA VAL A 183 3.04 -20.89 1.66
C VAL A 183 3.46 -20.02 2.84
N TYR A 184 4.10 -20.61 3.84
CA TYR A 184 4.70 -19.91 4.97
C TYR A 184 6.22 -20.08 4.97
N VAL A 185 6.94 -18.98 5.12
CA VAL A 185 8.38 -18.91 5.31
C VAL A 185 8.65 -18.44 6.74
N GLN A 186 9.13 -19.37 7.57
CA GLN A 186 9.71 -19.05 8.87
C GLN A 186 11.14 -18.59 8.67
N GLY A 187 11.43 -17.32 8.96
CA GLY A 187 12.77 -16.77 8.87
C GLY A 187 13.67 -17.09 10.06
N ARG A 188 13.15 -16.99 11.29
CA ARG A 188 13.89 -17.25 12.56
C ARG A 188 13.32 -18.40 13.39
N ALA A 189 14.13 -19.05 14.21
CA ALA A 189 13.64 -20.05 15.16
C ALA A 189 12.67 -19.42 16.18
N VAL A 190 11.74 -20.22 16.72
CA VAL A 190 11.00 -19.81 17.91
C VAL A 190 11.94 -19.94 19.10
N LYS A 191 12.08 -18.89 19.91
CA LYS A 191 12.98 -18.85 21.08
C LYS A 191 12.23 -18.90 22.40
N GLY A 192 11.25 -18.04 22.57
CA GLY A 192 10.48 -17.88 23.80
C GLY A 192 9.08 -17.36 23.54
N LYS A 193 8.29 -17.24 24.61
CA LYS A 193 6.92 -16.72 24.53
C LYS A 193 6.93 -15.21 24.27
N PRO A 194 5.90 -14.69 23.59
CA PRO A 194 5.68 -13.25 23.50
C PRO A 194 5.57 -12.62 24.88
N LEU A 195 5.89 -11.32 24.98
CA LEU A 195 5.57 -10.54 26.17
C LEU A 195 4.05 -10.56 26.45
N GLU A 196 3.67 -10.56 27.73
CA GLU A 196 2.26 -10.53 28.15
C GLU A 196 1.55 -9.25 27.69
N SER A 197 2.30 -8.14 27.63
CA SER A 197 1.86 -6.89 27.04
C SER A 197 2.96 -6.36 26.13
N PRO A 198 2.62 -5.80 24.96
CA PRO A 198 3.61 -5.21 24.10
C PRO A 198 4.29 -4.01 24.78
N ARG A 199 5.55 -3.76 24.42
CA ARG A 199 6.27 -2.56 24.89
C ARG A 199 5.66 -1.31 24.25
N SER A 200 5.70 -0.17 24.94
CA SER A 200 5.40 1.12 24.28
C SER A 200 6.40 1.39 23.16
N ASN A 201 7.69 1.26 23.48
CA ASN A 201 8.77 1.34 22.51
C ASN A 201 8.87 0.04 21.68
N ARG A 202 8.55 0.13 20.39
CA ARG A 202 8.56 -1.00 19.44
C ARG A 202 9.88 -1.19 18.68
N HIS A 203 10.93 -0.44 19.01
CA HIS A 203 12.25 -0.60 18.41
C HIS A 203 12.94 -1.89 18.89
N GLY A 204 13.15 -2.83 17.95
CA GLY A 204 13.82 -4.09 18.19
C GLY A 204 12.91 -5.18 18.75
N ILE A 205 12.85 -6.31 18.06
CA ILE A 205 12.16 -7.52 18.52
C ILE A 205 12.77 -7.94 19.88
N PRO A 206 11.96 -8.20 20.93
CA PRO A 206 12.47 -8.57 22.25
C PRO A 206 13.44 -9.76 22.20
N GLU A 207 14.55 -9.68 22.93
CA GLU A 207 15.60 -10.71 22.91
C GLU A 207 15.06 -12.12 23.21
N GLN A 208 14.06 -12.24 24.09
CA GLN A 208 13.43 -13.52 24.42
C GLN A 208 12.63 -14.13 23.25
N GLU A 209 12.23 -13.32 22.29
CA GLU A 209 11.46 -13.72 21.11
C GLU A 209 12.34 -13.85 19.85
N LEU A 210 13.48 -13.17 19.82
CA LEU A 210 14.40 -13.14 18.68
C LEU A 210 15.25 -14.43 18.63
N GLY A 211 14.78 -15.42 17.87
CA GLY A 211 15.53 -16.63 17.59
C GLY A 211 16.59 -16.48 16.50
N GLU A 212 17.43 -17.51 16.37
CA GLU A 212 18.45 -17.59 15.33
C GLU A 212 17.84 -17.67 13.92
N CYS A 213 18.55 -17.17 12.92
CA CYS A 213 18.16 -17.32 11.52
C CYS A 213 18.08 -18.80 11.12
N VAL A 214 16.94 -19.24 10.59
CA VAL A 214 16.74 -20.59 10.03
C VAL A 214 16.53 -20.59 8.52
N ARG A 215 15.94 -19.51 7.96
CA ARG A 215 15.75 -19.31 6.50
C ARG A 215 15.92 -17.85 6.07
N CYS A 216 16.82 -17.13 6.72
CA CYS A 216 17.24 -15.80 6.27
C CYS A 216 17.97 -15.91 4.91
N ASN A 217 17.99 -14.83 4.12
CA ASN A 217 18.52 -14.76 2.75
C ASN A 217 17.87 -15.75 1.75
N LEU A 218 16.70 -16.30 2.07
CA LEU A 218 15.97 -17.21 1.18
C LEU A 218 15.54 -16.46 -0.09
N GLN A 219 15.80 -17.05 -1.26
CA GLN A 219 15.29 -16.52 -2.53
C GLN A 219 14.31 -17.49 -3.17
N ILE A 220 13.11 -17.02 -3.47
CA ILE A 220 12.08 -17.75 -4.22
C ILE A 220 11.89 -17.07 -5.57
N GLU A 221 12.00 -17.83 -6.67
CA GLU A 221 11.72 -17.25 -7.99
C GLU A 221 11.08 -18.19 -9.02
N GLY A 222 10.30 -17.60 -9.93
CA GLY A 222 9.85 -18.28 -11.14
C GLY A 222 10.88 -18.29 -12.25
N SER A 223 10.98 -19.41 -12.98
CA SER A 223 11.95 -19.60 -14.08
C SER A 223 11.39 -19.35 -15.50
N GLY A 224 10.15 -18.87 -15.60
CA GLY A 224 9.54 -18.44 -16.87
C GLY A 224 9.95 -17.02 -17.28
N PRO A 225 9.76 -16.61 -18.55
CA PRO A 225 9.99 -15.23 -18.97
C PRO A 225 9.21 -14.16 -18.20
N LYS A 226 8.00 -14.49 -17.72
CA LYS A 226 7.08 -13.53 -17.10
C LYS A 226 6.41 -14.10 -15.84
N PRO A 227 5.85 -13.24 -14.95
CA PRO A 227 5.34 -13.70 -13.66
C PRO A 227 4.15 -14.66 -13.79
N THR A 228 3.28 -14.45 -14.77
CA THR A 228 2.11 -15.32 -15.03
C THR A 228 2.45 -16.72 -15.55
N ASP A 229 3.74 -17.02 -15.78
CA ASP A 229 4.16 -18.39 -16.04
C ASP A 229 4.14 -19.26 -14.78
N VAL A 230 4.25 -18.66 -13.60
CA VAL A 230 4.16 -19.32 -12.28
C VAL A 230 3.01 -18.68 -11.50
N ILE A 231 1.94 -19.44 -11.29
CA ILE A 231 0.76 -18.99 -10.54
C ILE A 231 0.71 -19.74 -9.21
N ILE A 232 0.88 -19.02 -8.12
CA ILE A 232 0.65 -19.48 -6.75
C ILE A 232 -0.76 -19.02 -6.39
N ASP A 233 -1.64 -19.97 -6.10
CA ASP A 233 -3.08 -19.75 -6.16
C ASP A 233 -3.73 -20.20 -4.88
N ALA A 234 -4.40 -19.29 -4.16
CA ALA A 234 -5.24 -19.62 -3.01
C ALA A 234 -6.74 -19.63 -3.35
N GLY A 235 -7.15 -19.21 -4.55
CA GLY A 235 -8.56 -19.16 -4.96
C GLY A 235 -9.11 -20.44 -5.59
N PHE A 236 -10.42 -20.47 -5.83
CA PHE A 236 -11.12 -21.48 -6.62
C PHE A 236 -12.33 -20.89 -7.37
N GLY A 237 -13.00 -21.70 -8.20
CA GLY A 237 -14.22 -21.29 -8.89
C GLY A 237 -14.01 -20.13 -9.89
N TYR A 238 -12.83 -20.04 -10.50
CA TYR A 238 -12.48 -18.95 -11.40
C TYR A 238 -13.43 -18.84 -12.60
N SER A 239 -13.84 -17.60 -12.92
CA SER A 239 -14.68 -17.28 -14.09
C SER A 239 -14.04 -17.61 -15.44
N GLY A 240 -12.75 -17.93 -15.46
CA GLY A 240 -12.01 -18.31 -16.66
C GLY A 240 -10.69 -19.00 -16.35
N LYS A 241 -9.99 -19.43 -17.41
CA LYS A 241 -8.71 -20.14 -17.31
C LYS A 241 -7.48 -19.21 -17.28
N GLY A 242 -7.70 -17.91 -17.48
CA GLY A 242 -6.65 -16.90 -17.55
C GLY A 242 -6.07 -16.55 -16.18
N PRO A 243 -4.87 -15.94 -16.14
CA PRO A 243 -4.27 -15.48 -14.89
C PRO A 243 -5.11 -14.40 -14.19
N SER A 244 -5.81 -13.56 -14.96
CA SER A 244 -6.63 -12.44 -14.48
C SER A 244 -8.09 -12.80 -14.16
N ALA A 245 -8.49 -14.08 -14.26
CA ALA A 245 -9.85 -14.47 -13.93
C ALA A 245 -10.15 -14.21 -12.44
N LYS A 246 -11.37 -13.74 -12.13
CA LYS A 246 -11.86 -13.54 -10.76
C LYS A 246 -12.20 -14.91 -10.13
N PRO A 247 -11.75 -15.23 -8.92
CA PRO A 247 -12.20 -16.41 -8.18
C PRO A 247 -13.63 -16.20 -7.64
N SER A 248 -14.36 -17.28 -7.42
CA SER A 248 -15.65 -17.23 -6.70
C SER A 248 -15.52 -17.60 -5.21
N GLY A 249 -14.29 -17.86 -4.74
CA GLY A 249 -14.01 -18.22 -3.37
C GLY A 249 -12.52 -18.47 -3.10
N HIS A 250 -12.18 -18.55 -1.82
CA HIS A 250 -10.82 -18.56 -1.30
C HIS A 250 -10.56 -19.81 -0.44
N SER A 251 -9.43 -20.48 -0.66
CA SER A 251 -9.03 -21.68 0.09
C SER A 251 -8.13 -21.36 1.28
N LYS A 252 -7.43 -20.22 1.27
CA LYS A 252 -6.52 -19.78 2.33
C LYS A 252 -6.52 -18.25 2.41
N HIS A 253 -6.18 -17.75 3.59
CA HIS A 253 -6.09 -16.34 3.90
C HIS A 253 -4.96 -15.68 3.13
N VAL A 254 -3.77 -16.25 3.21
CA VAL A 254 -2.56 -15.66 2.62
C VAL A 254 -1.96 -16.60 1.58
N VAL A 255 -1.59 -16.07 0.41
CA VAL A 255 -0.91 -16.89 -0.61
C VAL A 255 0.54 -17.16 -0.22
N MET A 256 1.29 -16.14 0.23
CA MET A 256 2.64 -16.31 0.77
C MET A 256 2.89 -15.38 1.95
N ARG A 257 3.22 -15.96 3.12
CA ARG A 257 3.61 -15.23 4.32
C ARG A 257 5.09 -15.43 4.63
N VAL A 258 5.80 -14.36 4.99
CA VAL A 258 7.23 -14.34 5.35
C VAL A 258 7.42 -13.56 6.65
N ASP A 259 7.65 -14.29 7.73
CA ASP A 259 7.85 -13.69 9.05
C ASP A 259 9.32 -13.77 9.45
N ARG A 260 9.87 -12.65 9.93
CA ARG A 260 11.26 -12.53 10.43
C ARG A 260 12.30 -13.07 9.47
N GLY A 261 12.07 -12.88 8.16
CA GLY A 261 12.77 -13.51 7.05
C GLY A 261 13.86 -12.66 6.42
N ASP A 262 14.80 -12.17 7.23
CA ASP A 262 15.71 -11.10 6.81
C ASP A 262 16.48 -11.42 5.52
N GLY A 263 16.55 -10.46 4.60
CA GLY A 263 17.20 -10.61 3.29
C GLY A 263 16.40 -11.43 2.25
N PHE A 264 15.09 -11.59 2.42
CA PHE A 264 14.24 -12.38 1.51
C PHE A 264 14.10 -11.77 0.11
N VAL A 265 14.09 -12.64 -0.91
CA VAL A 265 13.78 -12.25 -2.29
C VAL A 265 12.63 -13.07 -2.85
N GLY A 266 11.57 -12.39 -3.30
CA GLY A 266 10.48 -12.96 -4.08
C GLY A 266 10.51 -12.44 -5.52
N ARG A 267 10.59 -13.32 -6.52
CA ARG A 267 10.73 -12.87 -7.92
C ARG A 267 9.94 -13.66 -8.96
N ASN A 268 9.30 -12.96 -9.88
CA ASN A 268 8.79 -13.53 -11.14
C ASN A 268 7.71 -14.61 -10.97
N PHE A 269 6.68 -14.30 -10.19
CA PHE A 269 5.48 -15.13 -10.03
C PHE A 269 4.23 -14.28 -9.77
N LEU A 270 3.06 -14.86 -10.04
CA LEU A 270 1.74 -14.32 -9.67
C LEU A 270 1.27 -14.98 -8.38
N MET A 271 0.84 -14.17 -7.41
CA MET A 271 0.08 -14.58 -6.23
C MET A 271 -1.37 -14.10 -6.40
N ARG A 272 -2.34 -15.00 -6.23
CA ARG A 272 -3.74 -14.66 -6.44
C ARG A 272 -4.72 -15.44 -5.57
N GLY A 273 -5.89 -14.85 -5.34
CA GLY A 273 -7.03 -15.52 -4.73
C GLY A 273 -6.91 -15.75 -3.23
N GLY A 274 -6.03 -15.03 -2.52
CA GLY A 274 -6.03 -15.02 -1.05
C GLY A 274 -7.35 -14.44 -0.53
N LEU A 275 -7.88 -14.98 0.57
CA LEU A 275 -9.01 -14.36 1.27
C LEU A 275 -8.60 -13.01 1.84
N GLU A 276 -7.37 -12.89 2.34
CA GLU A 276 -6.82 -11.64 2.85
C GLU A 276 -5.72 -11.16 1.88
N PHE A 277 -4.56 -11.83 1.84
CA PHE A 277 -3.35 -11.27 1.21
C PHE A 277 -2.74 -12.12 0.10
N GLY A 278 -2.18 -11.45 -0.90
CA GLY A 278 -1.28 -12.08 -1.87
C GLY A 278 0.09 -12.36 -1.27
N PHE A 279 0.77 -11.33 -0.80
CA PHE A 279 2.03 -11.44 -0.07
C PHE A 279 1.88 -10.75 1.28
N TYR A 280 2.30 -11.41 2.35
CA TYR A 280 2.37 -10.85 3.69
C TYR A 280 3.79 -10.99 4.22
N THR A 281 4.41 -9.91 4.66
CA THR A 281 5.62 -9.96 5.47
C THR A 281 5.49 -9.17 6.76
N GLU A 282 6.08 -9.68 7.83
CA GLU A 282 6.00 -9.09 9.17
C GLU A 282 7.36 -9.20 9.88
N GLU A 283 7.74 -8.13 10.62
CA GLU A 283 8.96 -8.05 11.45
C GLU A 283 10.23 -8.48 10.69
N THR A 284 10.41 -7.98 9.46
CA THR A 284 11.49 -8.44 8.56
C THR A 284 12.30 -7.26 8.05
N ASP A 285 13.63 -7.43 8.04
CA ASP A 285 14.56 -6.48 7.45
C ASP A 285 15.11 -6.98 6.11
N GLY A 286 15.00 -6.15 5.07
CA GLY A 286 15.57 -6.43 3.76
C GLY A 286 14.69 -7.34 2.91
N ILE A 287 13.68 -6.78 2.24
CA ILE A 287 12.87 -7.49 1.24
C ILE A 287 13.13 -6.97 -0.17
N LEU A 288 13.22 -7.88 -1.14
CA LEU A 288 13.08 -7.53 -2.55
C LEU A 288 11.99 -8.36 -3.23
N LEU A 289 10.90 -7.70 -3.63
CA LEU A 289 9.93 -8.21 -4.59
C LEU A 289 10.19 -7.61 -5.97
N ASP A 290 10.48 -8.47 -6.96
CA ASP A 290 10.72 -8.03 -8.35
C ASP A 290 9.90 -8.88 -9.32
N LYS A 291 9.19 -8.24 -10.24
CA LYS A 291 8.36 -8.96 -11.23
C LYS A 291 7.30 -9.81 -10.55
N THR A 292 6.59 -9.27 -9.59
CA THR A 292 5.48 -9.94 -8.90
C THR A 292 4.15 -9.41 -9.39
N LYS A 293 3.10 -10.24 -9.28
CA LYS A 293 1.72 -9.82 -9.58
C LYS A 293 0.82 -10.25 -8.44
N PHE A 294 -0.20 -9.44 -8.17
CA PHE A 294 -1.12 -9.63 -7.05
C PHE A 294 -2.56 -9.47 -7.54
N TYR A 295 -3.23 -10.57 -7.88
CA TYR A 295 -4.55 -10.49 -8.52
C TYR A 295 -5.63 -11.07 -7.62
N TRP A 296 -6.73 -10.33 -7.43
CA TRP A 296 -7.92 -10.83 -6.73
C TRP A 296 -7.61 -11.43 -5.35
N ASN A 297 -6.76 -10.77 -4.57
CA ASN A 297 -6.66 -11.05 -3.14
C ASN A 297 -7.65 -10.09 -2.48
N ALA A 298 -8.54 -10.59 -1.63
CA ALA A 298 -9.74 -9.83 -1.27
C ALA A 298 -9.42 -8.57 -0.48
N ASP A 299 -8.44 -8.62 0.42
CA ASP A 299 -8.02 -7.43 1.19
C ASP A 299 -6.90 -6.69 0.48
N TYR A 300 -5.69 -7.27 0.50
CA TYR A 300 -4.49 -6.63 -0.04
C TYR A 300 -3.78 -7.50 -1.06
N GLY A 301 -3.33 -6.88 -2.14
CA GLY A 301 -2.40 -7.53 -3.06
C GLY A 301 -1.08 -7.87 -2.37
N HIS A 302 -0.52 -6.89 -1.66
CA HIS A 302 0.72 -6.96 -0.90
C HIS A 302 0.53 -6.25 0.43
N LEU A 303 0.95 -6.89 1.52
CA LEU A 303 1.01 -6.32 2.86
C LEU A 303 2.43 -6.55 3.43
N SER A 304 3.10 -5.47 3.84
CA SER A 304 4.30 -5.54 4.66
C SER A 304 4.07 -4.72 5.93
N PHE A 305 4.36 -5.30 7.09
CA PHE A 305 4.06 -4.70 8.38
C PHE A 305 5.30 -4.71 9.28
N THR A 306 5.67 -3.56 9.87
CA THR A 306 6.89 -3.44 10.72
C THR A 306 8.15 -3.96 10.02
N THR A 307 8.41 -3.48 8.80
CA THR A 307 9.50 -3.99 7.95
C THR A 307 10.37 -2.86 7.41
N ASP A 308 11.67 -3.10 7.30
CA ASP A 308 12.69 -2.11 6.89
C ASP A 308 13.48 -2.60 5.65
N HIS A 309 14.15 -1.70 4.95
CA HIS A 309 14.99 -1.96 3.78
C HIS A 309 14.28 -2.72 2.63
N ASN A 310 13.08 -2.27 2.27
CA ASN A 310 12.23 -2.95 1.31
C ASN A 310 12.24 -2.33 -0.09
N VAL A 311 12.17 -3.17 -1.11
CA VAL A 311 11.88 -2.74 -2.48
C VAL A 311 10.84 -3.65 -3.11
N VAL A 312 9.73 -3.04 -3.56
CA VAL A 312 8.74 -3.68 -4.42
C VAL A 312 8.84 -3.04 -5.80
N LYS A 313 9.13 -3.84 -6.83
CA LYS A 313 9.29 -3.28 -8.18
C LYS A 313 8.85 -4.18 -9.31
N ASN A 314 8.60 -3.54 -10.46
CA ASN A 314 8.14 -4.22 -11.67
C ASN A 314 6.88 -5.05 -11.40
N CYS A 315 5.90 -4.47 -10.74
CA CYS A 315 4.72 -5.20 -10.26
C CYS A 315 3.41 -4.75 -10.92
N ASP A 316 2.36 -5.55 -10.75
CA ASP A 316 1.00 -5.25 -11.23
C ASP A 316 0.00 -5.90 -10.29
N GLY A 317 -0.83 -5.10 -9.64
CA GLY A 317 -1.83 -5.53 -8.68
C GLY A 317 -3.21 -4.97 -9.02
N PHE A 318 -4.26 -5.78 -8.82
CA PHE A 318 -5.65 -5.36 -8.99
C PHE A 318 -6.65 -6.30 -8.31
N GLY A 319 -7.87 -5.78 -8.12
CA GLY A 319 -9.02 -6.53 -7.62
C GLY A 319 -8.99 -6.73 -6.12
N ALA A 320 -8.42 -5.76 -5.39
CA ALA A 320 -8.32 -5.74 -3.94
C ALA A 320 -9.39 -4.79 -3.36
N GLY A 321 -10.07 -5.23 -2.29
CA GLY A 321 -11.10 -4.50 -1.57
C GLY A 321 -10.55 -3.41 -0.65
N ASP A 322 -9.29 -3.56 -0.26
CA ASP A 322 -8.46 -2.48 0.26
C ASP A 322 -7.48 -2.05 -0.84
N ALA A 323 -6.18 -2.35 -0.72
CA ALA A 323 -5.17 -1.84 -1.63
C ALA A 323 -4.45 -2.89 -2.48
N ALA A 324 -4.04 -2.50 -3.69
CA ALA A 324 -3.16 -3.33 -4.49
C ALA A 324 -1.79 -3.53 -3.81
N LEU A 325 -1.24 -2.50 -3.16
CA LEU A 325 -0.01 -2.55 -2.37
C LEU A 325 -0.17 -1.79 -1.05
N TYR A 326 0.32 -2.37 0.04
CA TYR A 326 0.30 -1.79 1.38
C TYR A 326 1.61 -2.04 2.13
N PRO A 327 2.41 -1.00 2.44
CA PRO A 327 3.42 -1.03 3.49
C PRO A 327 2.90 -0.28 4.73
N GLY A 328 2.38 -1.02 5.71
CA GLY A 328 1.90 -0.46 6.97
C GLY A 328 2.96 -0.48 8.06
N ALA A 329 2.85 0.44 9.02
CA ALA A 329 3.74 0.54 10.18
C ALA A 329 5.23 0.47 9.81
N ALA A 330 5.61 1.09 8.69
CA ALA A 330 7.01 1.17 8.29
C ALA A 330 7.79 2.02 9.32
N PRO A 331 9.06 1.67 9.61
CA PRO A 331 9.81 2.28 10.69
C PRO A 331 10.05 3.77 10.49
N GLU A 332 9.96 4.54 11.57
CA GLU A 332 10.27 5.97 11.59
C GLU A 332 11.77 6.19 11.35
N THR A 333 12.10 6.39 10.07
CA THR A 333 13.45 6.60 9.54
C THR A 333 13.54 7.94 8.80
N GLY A 334 12.50 8.75 8.92
CA GLY A 334 12.32 10.06 8.32
C GLY A 334 12.83 11.18 9.21
N SER A 335 12.04 12.24 9.36
CA SER A 335 12.44 13.44 10.10
C SER A 335 12.42 13.24 11.61
N GLN A 336 11.60 12.29 12.10
CA GLN A 336 11.36 12.03 13.52
C GLN A 336 12.18 10.84 14.05
N ALA A 337 13.05 10.26 13.21
CA ALA A 337 13.79 9.05 13.53
C ALA A 337 14.59 9.11 14.85
N VAL A 338 14.42 8.08 15.68
CA VAL A 338 15.24 7.83 16.86
C VAL A 338 16.66 7.41 16.43
N LYS A 339 17.55 8.39 16.27
CA LYS A 339 18.92 8.17 15.73
C LYS A 339 19.81 7.23 16.52
N SER A 340 19.51 6.99 17.80
CA SER A 340 20.21 5.98 18.60
C SER A 340 19.91 4.55 18.13
N PHE A 341 18.75 4.33 17.50
CA PHE A 341 18.35 3.06 16.91
C PHE A 341 18.54 3.05 15.38
N TYR A 342 18.23 4.16 14.69
CA TYR A 342 18.46 4.36 13.25
C TYR A 342 19.60 5.35 12.98
N PRO A 343 20.88 4.94 13.13
CA PRO A 343 22.02 5.85 13.04
C PRO A 343 22.23 6.46 11.63
N ASP A 344 21.62 5.88 10.60
CA ASP A 344 21.72 6.33 9.21
C ASP A 344 20.50 7.16 8.74
N ALA A 345 19.56 7.46 9.63
CA ALA A 345 18.43 8.34 9.35
C ALA A 345 18.86 9.83 9.24
N PRO A 346 18.18 10.65 8.40
CA PRO A 346 16.98 10.32 7.63
C PRO A 346 17.27 9.49 6.37
N ARG A 347 16.44 8.49 6.08
CA ARG A 347 16.50 7.66 4.86
C ARG A 347 15.12 7.07 4.50
N ILE A 348 14.98 6.66 3.25
CA ILE A 348 13.82 5.88 2.81
C ILE A 348 13.99 4.42 3.24
N ASN A 349 13.01 3.85 3.95
CA ASN A 349 13.00 2.43 4.31
C ASN A 349 12.42 1.55 3.20
N THR A 350 11.40 2.01 2.48
CA THR A 350 10.64 1.22 1.53
C THR A 350 10.50 1.96 0.21
N VAL A 351 10.83 1.31 -0.91
CA VAL A 351 10.64 1.89 -2.25
C VAL A 351 9.70 1.03 -3.08
N ILE A 352 8.58 1.62 -3.50
CA ILE A 352 7.66 1.05 -4.47
C ILE A 352 7.88 1.73 -5.81
N LYS A 353 8.31 0.96 -6.83
CA LYS A 353 8.57 1.54 -8.14
C LYS A 353 8.27 0.69 -9.33
N GLN A 354 7.94 1.35 -10.43
CA GLN A 354 7.70 0.69 -11.71
C GLN A 354 6.57 -0.35 -11.58
N CYS A 355 5.47 0.02 -10.93
CA CYS A 355 4.29 -0.82 -10.73
C CYS A 355 3.04 -0.22 -11.38
N ASP A 356 2.10 -1.09 -11.76
CA ASP A 356 0.72 -0.71 -12.08
C ASP A 356 -0.17 -1.09 -10.88
N MET A 357 -0.76 -0.09 -10.23
CA MET A 357 -1.67 -0.24 -9.10
C MET A 357 -3.06 0.22 -9.55
N ARG A 358 -3.98 -0.73 -9.78
CA ARG A 358 -5.19 -0.44 -10.54
C ARG A 358 -6.37 -1.31 -10.18
N GLY A 359 -7.59 -0.90 -10.55
CA GLY A 359 -8.77 -1.76 -10.48
C GLY A 359 -9.00 -2.32 -9.08
N SER A 360 -8.79 -1.53 -8.05
CA SER A 360 -8.99 -1.88 -6.65
C SER A 360 -9.75 -0.74 -5.98
N ASN A 361 -10.12 -0.90 -4.71
CA ASN A 361 -10.59 0.24 -3.94
C ASN A 361 -9.48 1.29 -3.83
N LEU A 362 -8.29 0.85 -3.41
CA LEU A 362 -7.07 1.64 -3.36
C LEU A 362 -5.98 1.08 -4.28
N GLY A 363 -5.27 1.98 -4.97
CA GLY A 363 -4.03 1.59 -5.65
C GLY A 363 -2.92 1.29 -4.63
N TYR A 364 -2.76 2.20 -3.66
CA TYR A 364 -1.84 2.10 -2.53
C TYR A 364 -2.56 2.48 -1.25
N SER A 365 -2.24 1.81 -0.15
CA SER A 365 -2.61 2.22 1.21
C SER A 365 -1.37 2.13 2.10
N GLY A 366 -1.31 2.90 3.19
CA GLY A 366 -0.16 2.90 4.09
C GLY A 366 -0.48 3.61 5.40
N SER A 367 -1.04 2.89 6.36
CA SER A 367 -1.36 3.41 7.69
C SER A 367 -0.11 3.32 8.58
N MET A 368 0.22 4.42 9.26
CA MET A 368 1.48 4.57 10.03
C MET A 368 2.73 4.23 9.21
N GLY A 369 2.69 4.46 7.89
CA GLY A 369 3.78 4.15 6.97
C GLY A 369 4.79 5.29 6.90
N ASN A 370 5.88 5.21 7.67
CA ASN A 370 6.91 6.25 7.69
C ASN A 370 7.95 6.07 6.57
N ALA A 371 8.49 7.18 6.05
CA ALA A 371 9.61 7.23 5.11
C ALA A 371 9.51 6.25 3.92
N VAL A 372 8.30 6.05 3.39
CA VAL A 372 8.03 5.24 2.20
C VAL A 372 8.15 6.10 0.94
N ARG A 373 8.82 5.58 -0.09
CA ARG A 373 8.91 6.23 -1.40
C ARG A 373 8.10 5.52 -2.48
N ILE A 374 7.13 6.21 -3.06
CA ILE A 374 6.29 5.75 -4.17
C ILE A 374 6.75 6.48 -5.43
N THR A 375 7.44 5.78 -6.33
CA THR A 375 8.08 6.44 -7.48
C THR A 375 7.99 5.70 -8.81
N ASN A 376 7.83 6.45 -9.92
CA ASN A 376 7.81 5.88 -11.27
C ASN A 376 6.72 4.80 -11.47
N ASN A 377 5.52 5.02 -10.93
CA ASN A 377 4.38 4.10 -11.02
C ASN A 377 3.25 4.63 -11.92
N HIS A 378 2.38 3.72 -12.36
CA HIS A 378 1.06 4.05 -12.90
C HIS A 378 0.01 3.64 -11.87
N ILE A 379 -0.83 4.59 -11.44
CA ILE A 379 -1.83 4.41 -10.38
C ILE A 379 -3.17 4.88 -10.94
N TYR A 380 -4.06 3.94 -11.29
CA TYR A 380 -5.24 4.27 -12.09
C TYR A 380 -6.42 3.31 -11.98
N GLY A 381 -7.62 3.81 -12.26
CA GLY A 381 -8.83 2.97 -12.29
C GLY A 381 -9.15 2.35 -10.93
N ASN A 382 -8.78 3.01 -9.84
CA ASN A 382 -9.20 2.69 -8.48
C ASN A 382 -10.33 3.64 -8.03
N SER A 383 -10.90 3.44 -6.84
CA SER A 383 -11.71 4.50 -6.19
C SER A 383 -10.80 5.67 -5.82
N THR A 384 -9.70 5.35 -5.14
CA THR A 384 -8.66 6.30 -4.74
C THR A 384 -7.29 5.76 -5.16
N GLY A 385 -6.43 6.64 -5.67
CA GLY A 385 -5.10 6.25 -6.12
C GLY A 385 -4.20 5.80 -4.96
N ILE A 386 -3.95 6.69 -4.02
CA ILE A 386 -3.06 6.49 -2.87
C ILE A 386 -3.76 6.97 -1.60
N ALA A 387 -3.77 6.15 -0.56
CA ALA A 387 -4.09 6.56 0.80
C ALA A 387 -2.87 6.42 1.72
N THR A 388 -2.64 7.40 2.58
CA THR A 388 -1.68 7.31 3.68
C THR A 388 -2.30 8.05 4.86
N ASP A 389 -2.27 7.43 6.02
CA ASP A 389 -3.01 7.92 7.16
C ASP A 389 -2.30 7.64 8.48
N THR A 390 -2.72 8.41 9.48
CA THR A 390 -2.39 8.29 10.89
C THR A 390 -3.61 7.80 11.68
N LEU A 391 -4.48 7.01 11.04
CA LEU A 391 -5.65 6.39 11.66
C LEU A 391 -5.25 5.00 12.15
N SER A 392 -4.77 4.91 13.40
CA SER A 392 -4.34 3.63 13.98
C SER A 392 -5.53 2.76 14.33
N ALA A 393 -5.56 1.53 13.82
CA ALA A 393 -6.15 0.41 14.57
C ALA A 393 -5.21 0.02 15.72
N ALA A 394 -5.74 -0.64 16.75
CA ALA A 394 -4.90 -1.11 17.84
C ALA A 394 -3.85 -2.13 17.32
N GLY A 395 -2.58 -1.91 17.61
CA GLY A 395 -1.44 -2.75 17.23
C GLY A 395 -0.46 -2.10 16.23
N HIS A 396 -0.81 -0.98 15.59
CA HIS A 396 0.01 -0.30 14.58
C HIS A 396 0.99 0.71 15.20
N PRO A 397 2.32 0.45 15.23
CA PRO A 397 3.28 1.44 15.70
C PRO A 397 3.66 2.46 14.63
N GLY A 398 4.30 3.56 15.06
CA GLY A 398 4.87 4.56 14.16
C GLY A 398 4.00 5.80 14.01
N PHE A 399 3.32 6.19 15.09
CA PHE A 399 2.53 7.40 15.17
C PHE A 399 3.41 8.64 15.36
N PRO A 400 3.14 9.77 14.66
CA PRO A 400 2.27 9.90 13.48
C PRO A 400 2.99 9.46 12.20
N ALA A 401 2.23 9.18 11.12
CA ALA A 401 2.83 8.89 9.81
C ALA A 401 3.63 10.10 9.27
N ASP A 402 4.82 9.85 8.74
CA ASP A 402 5.81 10.88 8.44
C ASP A 402 6.67 10.60 7.18
N SER A 403 7.19 11.67 6.56
CA SER A 403 8.27 11.63 5.56
C SER A 403 8.01 10.76 4.32
N THR A 404 6.76 10.48 3.97
CA THR A 404 6.43 9.79 2.72
C THR A 404 6.87 10.63 1.51
N GLU A 405 7.52 10.03 0.51
CA GLU A 405 7.98 10.68 -0.73
C GLU A 405 7.24 10.09 -1.94
N ILE A 406 6.44 10.89 -2.64
CA ILE A 406 5.68 10.50 -3.83
C ILE A 406 6.21 11.29 -5.02
N ASP A 407 6.91 10.62 -5.94
CA ASP A 407 7.57 11.30 -7.05
C ASP A 407 7.54 10.59 -8.41
N ASN A 408 7.48 11.35 -9.49
CA ASN A 408 7.58 10.82 -10.86
C ASN A 408 6.52 9.76 -11.21
N ASN A 409 5.33 9.81 -10.59
CA ASN A 409 4.23 8.90 -10.88
C ASN A 409 3.24 9.50 -11.90
N PHE A 410 2.48 8.61 -12.55
CA PHE A 410 1.24 8.96 -13.24
C PHE A 410 0.06 8.47 -12.38
N ILE A 411 -0.72 9.42 -11.87
CA ILE A 411 -1.86 9.19 -10.98
C ILE A 411 -3.11 9.69 -11.70
N TYR A 412 -3.92 8.79 -12.24
CA TYR A 412 -4.95 9.18 -13.19
C TYR A 412 -6.18 8.29 -13.21
N ALA A 413 -7.32 8.86 -13.59
CA ALA A 413 -8.58 8.12 -13.78
C ALA A 413 -8.93 7.19 -12.62
N ASN A 414 -8.65 7.60 -11.38
CA ASN A 414 -9.09 6.89 -10.18
C ASN A 414 -10.56 7.23 -9.90
N ASN A 415 -11.44 6.84 -10.83
CA ASN A 415 -12.88 7.12 -10.79
C ASN A 415 -13.72 5.85 -10.69
N PHE A 416 -13.08 4.70 -10.45
CA PHE A 416 -13.80 3.43 -10.36
C PHE A 416 -14.61 3.40 -9.07
N ASN A 417 -15.94 3.47 -9.18
CA ASN A 417 -16.81 3.41 -8.03
C ASN A 417 -17.05 1.95 -7.59
N VAL A 418 -16.34 1.51 -6.56
CA VAL A 418 -16.50 0.18 -5.93
C VAL A 418 -17.82 0.00 -5.17
N TYR A 419 -18.48 1.09 -4.78
CA TYR A 419 -19.69 1.07 -3.96
C TYR A 419 -20.96 0.79 -4.79
N LYS A 420 -20.85 0.82 -6.13
CA LYS A 420 -21.96 0.51 -7.02
C LYS A 420 -22.43 -0.95 -6.90
N PRO A 421 -23.76 -1.19 -6.97
CA PRO A 421 -24.28 -2.54 -7.13
C PRO A 421 -23.64 -3.26 -8.32
N GLY A 422 -23.16 -4.48 -8.09
CA GLY A 422 -22.50 -5.29 -9.12
C GLY A 422 -21.04 -4.96 -9.37
N SER A 423 -20.42 -4.07 -8.57
CA SER A 423 -18.97 -3.91 -8.54
C SER A 423 -18.29 -5.28 -8.37
N PRO A 424 -17.26 -5.59 -9.18
CA PRO A 424 -16.51 -6.83 -9.02
C PRO A 424 -15.52 -6.79 -7.85
N VAL A 425 -15.35 -5.64 -7.19
CA VAL A 425 -14.48 -5.46 -6.02
C VAL A 425 -15.37 -5.08 -4.85
N GLU A 426 -15.25 -5.83 -3.75
CA GLU A 426 -15.97 -5.55 -2.50
C GLU A 426 -15.09 -4.64 -1.64
N PRO A 427 -15.49 -3.39 -1.34
CA PRO A 427 -14.68 -2.48 -0.56
C PRO A 427 -14.61 -2.90 0.92
N LEU A 428 -13.42 -2.80 1.51
CA LEU A 428 -13.18 -3.06 2.95
C LEU A 428 -12.95 -1.78 3.75
N VAL A 429 -12.63 -0.69 3.06
CA VAL A 429 -12.39 0.63 3.63
C VAL A 429 -13.18 1.69 2.86
N THR A 430 -13.52 2.76 3.56
CA THR A 430 -14.26 3.90 3.03
C THR A 430 -13.29 4.97 2.55
N VAL A 431 -13.32 5.28 1.25
CA VAL A 431 -12.43 6.26 0.62
C VAL A 431 -13.15 7.02 -0.50
N PRO A 432 -12.73 8.27 -0.79
CA PRO A 432 -13.37 9.10 -1.80
C PRO A 432 -13.13 8.61 -3.24
N VAL A 433 -14.18 8.15 -3.91
CA VAL A 433 -14.14 7.85 -5.35
C VAL A 433 -13.76 9.11 -6.12
N GLY A 434 -12.80 9.02 -7.05
CA GLY A 434 -12.39 10.15 -7.88
C GLY A 434 -11.09 10.81 -7.42
N THR A 435 -10.41 10.28 -6.41
CA THR A 435 -9.30 10.97 -5.74
C THR A 435 -7.94 10.38 -6.10
N GLY A 436 -6.97 11.24 -6.38
CA GLY A 436 -5.58 10.86 -6.63
C GLY A 436 -4.85 10.42 -5.36
N ILE A 437 -4.77 11.30 -4.37
CA ILE A 437 -4.14 11.06 -3.06
C ILE A 437 -5.07 11.52 -1.94
N ILE A 438 -5.17 10.72 -0.88
CA ILE A 438 -5.71 11.12 0.43
C ILE A 438 -4.62 10.98 1.49
N TYR A 439 -4.27 12.09 2.13
CA TYR A 439 -3.35 12.17 3.27
C TYR A 439 -4.12 12.62 4.51
N ALA A 440 -4.36 11.66 5.40
CA ALA A 440 -5.08 11.86 6.65
C ALA A 440 -4.07 11.89 7.81
N GLY A 441 -3.62 13.08 8.20
CA GLY A 441 -2.74 13.28 9.35
C GLY A 441 -1.27 12.89 9.11
N VAL A 442 -0.76 13.05 7.89
CA VAL A 442 0.64 12.74 7.55
C VAL A 442 1.52 13.98 7.75
N ASN A 443 2.73 13.81 8.26
CA ASN A 443 3.72 14.87 8.46
C ASN A 443 4.88 14.80 7.44
N ASP A 444 5.49 15.96 7.18
CA ASP A 444 6.73 16.11 6.37
C ASP A 444 6.72 15.42 5.00
N ALA A 445 5.55 15.07 4.48
CA ALA A 445 5.46 14.34 3.24
C ALA A 445 5.84 15.23 2.05
N LYS A 446 6.36 14.61 1.01
CA LYS A 446 6.77 15.28 -0.23
C LYS A 446 6.05 14.68 -1.41
N ILE A 447 5.20 15.46 -2.07
CA ILE A 447 4.49 15.05 -3.29
C ILE A 447 5.01 15.93 -4.42
N HIS A 448 5.85 15.38 -5.31
CA HIS A 448 6.48 16.20 -6.35
C HIS A 448 6.78 15.52 -7.67
N ASP A 449 6.86 16.33 -8.74
CA ASP A 449 7.20 15.87 -10.09
C ASP A 449 6.26 14.76 -10.62
N ASN A 450 5.03 14.68 -10.10
CA ASN A 450 4.01 13.73 -10.57
C ASN A 450 3.12 14.35 -11.65
N TRP A 451 2.41 13.49 -12.37
CA TRP A 451 1.31 13.87 -13.25
C TRP A 451 0.00 13.38 -12.66
N PHE A 452 -0.87 14.33 -12.31
CA PHE A 452 -2.24 14.09 -11.86
C PHE A 452 -3.19 14.55 -12.95
N PHE A 453 -4.01 13.65 -13.47
CA PHE A 453 -4.98 14.01 -14.49
C PHE A 453 -6.17 13.06 -14.47
N ASP A 454 -7.34 13.56 -14.85
CA ASP A 454 -8.56 12.75 -14.98
C ASP A 454 -9.03 12.10 -13.65
N ASN A 455 -8.60 12.59 -12.49
CA ASN A 455 -9.18 12.21 -11.18
C ASN A 455 -10.35 13.17 -10.90
N TRP A 456 -11.58 12.67 -10.96
CA TRP A 456 -12.76 13.51 -11.11
C TRP A 456 -13.22 14.23 -9.84
N ARG A 457 -12.69 13.84 -8.67
CA ARG A 457 -12.94 14.52 -7.39
C ARG A 457 -11.77 15.43 -7.03
N ASP A 458 -10.68 14.86 -6.52
CA ASP A 458 -9.53 15.61 -6.04
C ASP A 458 -8.21 15.04 -6.57
N GLY A 459 -7.25 15.91 -6.87
CA GLY A 459 -5.87 15.53 -7.14
C GLY A 459 -5.19 15.05 -5.86
N VAL A 460 -5.16 15.94 -4.85
CA VAL A 460 -4.63 15.67 -3.51
C VAL A 460 -5.60 16.19 -2.47
N MET A 461 -6.00 15.34 -1.54
CA MET A 461 -6.72 15.70 -0.31
C MET A 461 -5.76 15.61 0.88
N LEU A 462 -5.66 16.68 1.65
CA LEU A 462 -4.90 16.75 2.90
C LEU A 462 -5.85 17.14 4.04
N PHE A 463 -5.81 16.42 5.16
CA PHE A 463 -6.51 16.83 6.37
C PHE A 463 -5.84 16.34 7.64
N ALA A 464 -6.13 17.01 8.75
CA ALA A 464 -5.65 16.62 10.06
C ALA A 464 -6.43 15.43 10.62
N VAL A 465 -5.74 14.65 11.44
CA VAL A 465 -6.36 13.66 12.32
C VAL A 465 -5.99 14.07 13.75
N PRO A 466 -6.90 14.70 14.51
CA PRO A 466 -6.64 15.06 15.89
C PRO A 466 -6.23 13.86 16.73
N ASP A 467 -5.28 14.03 17.66
CA ASP A 467 -4.70 12.93 18.43
C ASP A 467 -5.77 12.17 19.23
N ALA A 468 -6.80 12.91 19.70
CA ALA A 468 -7.94 12.35 20.43
C ALA A 468 -8.85 11.43 19.59
N LEU A 469 -8.77 11.48 18.25
CA LEU A 469 -9.51 10.60 17.35
C LEU A 469 -8.74 9.31 17.00
N VAL A 470 -7.53 9.16 17.52
CA VAL A 470 -6.66 8.02 17.27
C VAL A 470 -6.78 7.05 18.45
N ASN A 471 -7.07 5.77 18.14
CA ASN A 471 -7.22 4.64 19.07
C ASN A 471 -7.77 4.98 20.49
N GLY A 472 -9.05 5.36 20.58
CA GLY A 472 -9.71 5.56 21.89
C GLY A 472 -9.22 6.77 22.69
N GLY A 473 -8.54 7.73 22.05
CA GLY A 473 -8.06 8.97 22.68
C GLY A 473 -6.58 8.94 23.06
N GLY A 474 -5.79 8.02 22.51
CA GLY A 474 -4.35 7.96 22.71
C GLY A 474 -3.65 7.32 21.52
N ALA A 475 -2.62 7.99 21.01
CA ALA A 475 -1.70 7.44 20.02
C ALA A 475 -1.15 6.08 20.48
N GLU A 476 -1.19 5.06 19.62
CA GLU A 476 -0.44 3.83 19.89
C GLU A 476 1.01 4.01 19.45
N GLY A 477 1.83 4.44 20.39
CA GLY A 477 3.24 4.74 20.16
C GLY A 477 3.62 6.04 20.85
N ASP A 478 4.91 6.20 21.07
CA ASP A 478 5.46 7.48 21.54
C ASP A 478 5.54 8.43 20.34
N ILE A 479 5.13 9.69 20.53
CA ILE A 479 5.45 10.76 19.56
C ILE A 479 6.94 11.06 19.76
N ASP A 480 7.74 10.72 18.77
CA ASP A 480 9.19 10.87 18.86
C ASP A 480 9.59 12.37 18.91
N PRO A 481 10.66 12.73 19.64
CA PRO A 481 11.13 14.11 19.68
C PRO A 481 11.47 14.63 18.28
N GLY A 482 10.95 15.81 17.93
CA GLY A 482 11.19 16.42 16.62
C GLY A 482 10.05 16.30 15.62
N VAL A 483 8.86 15.88 16.07
CA VAL A 483 7.60 16.00 15.32
C VAL A 483 7.44 17.40 14.71
N SER A 484 6.99 17.45 13.45
CA SER A 484 6.93 18.69 12.69
C SER A 484 5.77 19.62 13.05
N CYS A 485 4.87 19.19 13.92
CA CYS A 485 3.80 20.02 14.46
C CYS A 485 4.26 20.79 15.70
N PRO A 486 4.32 22.13 15.67
CA PRO A 486 4.74 22.92 16.82
C PRO A 486 3.78 22.78 17.99
N GLY A 487 4.32 22.60 19.19
CA GLY A 487 3.53 22.45 20.42
C GLY A 487 2.91 21.07 20.60
N ALA A 488 3.20 20.12 19.71
CA ALA A 488 2.86 18.72 19.89
C ALA A 488 3.88 18.03 20.82
N PRO A 489 3.44 17.08 21.66
CA PRO A 489 2.07 16.58 21.76
C PRO A 489 1.13 17.41 22.65
N GLU A 490 1.64 18.43 23.36
CA GLU A 490 0.90 19.11 24.43
C GLU A 490 -0.38 19.82 23.97
N ASN A 491 -0.45 20.23 22.70
CA ASN A 491 -1.62 20.88 22.10
C ASN A 491 -2.68 19.89 21.58
N GLY A 492 -2.45 18.58 21.63
CA GLY A 492 -3.38 17.54 21.15
C GLY A 492 -3.46 17.39 19.62
N ILE A 493 -2.58 18.06 18.87
CA ILE A 493 -2.50 17.98 17.40
C ILE A 493 -1.05 17.74 16.99
N SER A 494 -0.75 16.48 16.67
CA SER A 494 0.57 16.04 16.22
C SER A 494 0.66 15.72 14.72
N THR A 495 -0.43 15.94 13.98
CA THR A 495 -0.57 15.47 12.59
C THR A 495 -0.80 16.60 11.58
N SER A 496 -0.52 16.31 10.29
CA SER A 496 -0.74 17.20 9.15
C SER A 496 0.09 18.50 9.20
N CYS A 497 1.39 18.39 9.48
CA CYS A 497 2.33 19.52 9.44
C CYS A 497 3.53 19.29 8.52
N GLY A 498 4.11 20.37 7.99
CA GLY A 498 5.37 20.34 7.22
C GLY A 498 5.28 19.70 5.83
N ASN A 499 4.08 19.41 5.34
CA ASN A 499 3.90 18.76 4.04
C ASN A 499 4.27 19.67 2.88
N ARG A 500 4.88 19.13 1.83
CA ARG A 500 5.36 19.87 0.66
C ARG A 500 4.84 19.24 -0.62
N ILE A 501 3.96 19.95 -1.31
CA ILE A 501 3.38 19.51 -2.58
C ILE A 501 3.84 20.44 -3.70
N PHE A 502 4.73 19.99 -4.57
CA PHE A 502 5.40 20.88 -5.51
C PHE A 502 5.80 20.30 -6.85
N ASN A 503 5.96 21.16 -7.87
CA ASN A 503 6.38 20.78 -9.22
C ASN A 503 5.52 19.71 -9.93
N ASN A 504 4.31 19.45 -9.44
CA ASN A 504 3.38 18.51 -10.06
C ASN A 504 2.70 19.13 -11.29
N LYS A 505 2.30 18.26 -12.21
CA LYS A 505 1.49 18.58 -13.39
C LYS A 505 0.05 18.18 -13.09
N MET A 506 -0.80 19.16 -12.90
CA MET A 506 -2.19 18.98 -12.52
C MET A 506 -3.09 19.21 -13.75
N GLY A 507 -3.94 18.23 -14.07
CA GLY A 507 -4.83 18.27 -15.23
C GLY A 507 -4.16 18.13 -16.60
N GLN A 508 -2.84 17.93 -16.65
CA GLN A 508 -2.08 17.79 -17.90
C GLN A 508 -1.83 16.31 -18.21
N VAL A 509 -1.94 15.95 -19.49
CA VAL A 509 -1.59 14.59 -19.94
C VAL A 509 -0.14 14.58 -20.43
N PRO A 510 0.72 13.66 -19.94
CA PRO A 510 2.12 13.62 -20.38
C PRO A 510 2.26 13.47 -21.90
N PRO A 511 3.23 14.14 -22.54
CA PRO A 511 3.45 14.00 -23.97
C PRO A 511 3.68 12.54 -24.40
N GLY A 512 2.84 12.04 -25.30
CA GLY A 512 2.95 10.67 -25.82
C GLY A 512 2.40 9.60 -24.89
N PHE A 513 1.76 10.00 -23.79
CA PHE A 513 1.03 9.09 -22.93
C PHE A 513 -0.10 8.39 -23.70
N THR A 514 -0.39 7.15 -23.30
CA THR A 514 -1.51 6.37 -23.83
C THR A 514 -2.07 5.55 -22.69
N TYR A 515 -3.40 5.56 -22.53
CA TYR A 515 -4.04 4.74 -21.52
C TYR A 515 -3.71 3.25 -21.73
N PRO A 516 -3.35 2.53 -20.66
CA PRO A 516 -3.28 1.08 -20.73
C PRO A 516 -4.67 0.52 -21.04
N ALA A 517 -4.76 -0.46 -21.94
CA ALA A 517 -6.03 -1.15 -22.29
C ALA A 517 -6.72 -1.82 -21.08
N THR A 518 -6.06 -1.89 -19.93
CA THR A 518 -6.59 -2.40 -18.67
C THR A 518 -7.38 -1.37 -17.86
N LEU A 519 -7.40 -0.09 -18.26
CA LEU A 519 -8.23 0.94 -17.62
C LEU A 519 -9.73 0.57 -17.73
N ASP A 520 -10.14 0.05 -18.87
CA ASP A 520 -11.54 -0.32 -19.15
C ASP A 520 -12.03 -1.58 -18.41
N MET A 521 -11.14 -2.27 -17.66
CA MET A 521 -11.41 -3.59 -17.08
C MET A 521 -12.67 -3.62 -16.20
N PHE A 522 -12.98 -2.52 -15.50
CA PHE A 522 -14.17 -2.37 -14.66
C PHE A 522 -15.03 -1.15 -15.06
N SER A 523 -14.93 -0.72 -16.32
CA SER A 523 -15.63 0.47 -16.82
C SER A 523 -15.37 1.72 -15.96
N ALA A 524 -14.14 1.88 -15.48
CA ALA A 524 -13.73 3.07 -14.74
C ALA A 524 -13.94 4.30 -15.65
N PRO A 525 -14.75 5.28 -15.25
CA PRO A 525 -14.94 6.50 -16.04
C PRO A 525 -13.61 7.21 -16.29
N HIS A 526 -13.42 7.68 -17.50
CA HIS A 526 -12.24 8.44 -17.89
C HIS A 526 -12.57 9.38 -19.06
N GLY A 527 -11.80 10.45 -19.21
CA GLY A 527 -11.92 11.39 -20.31
C GLY A 527 -11.42 10.84 -21.64
N ASP A 528 -11.47 11.68 -22.68
CA ASP A 528 -11.04 11.32 -24.03
C ASP A 528 -9.54 10.98 -24.05
N PRO A 529 -9.13 9.75 -24.44
CA PRO A 529 -7.73 9.36 -24.55
C PRO A 529 -6.90 10.20 -25.54
N ALA A 530 -7.55 10.92 -26.47
CA ALA A 530 -6.89 11.82 -27.40
C ALA A 530 -6.59 13.20 -26.81
N SER A 531 -7.17 13.53 -25.65
CA SER A 531 -6.99 14.83 -25.03
C SER A 531 -5.56 15.02 -24.51
N ARG A 532 -5.08 16.27 -24.57
CA ARG A 532 -3.83 16.70 -23.93
C ARG A 532 -4.04 17.30 -22.55
N VAL A 533 -5.30 17.57 -22.22
CA VAL A 533 -5.74 18.21 -20.98
C VAL A 533 -6.92 17.42 -20.44
N LEU A 534 -6.75 16.85 -19.27
CA LEU A 534 -7.75 16.07 -18.55
C LEU A 534 -7.73 16.56 -17.11
N PRO A 535 -8.47 17.64 -16.79
CA PRO A 535 -8.42 18.27 -15.47
C PRO A 535 -8.83 17.29 -14.37
N ASN A 536 -8.29 17.49 -13.17
CA ASN A 536 -8.89 16.91 -11.98
C ASN A 536 -10.15 17.72 -11.62
N GLY A 537 -11.03 17.19 -10.75
CA GLY A 537 -12.17 17.96 -10.24
C GLY A 537 -11.69 19.22 -9.51
N ASN A 538 -10.84 18.98 -8.50
CA ASN A 538 -10.06 19.98 -7.79
C ASN A 538 -8.62 19.47 -7.65
N ASP A 539 -7.62 20.34 -7.75
CA ASP A 539 -6.21 19.93 -7.73
C ASP A 539 -5.69 19.75 -6.29
N PHE A 540 -6.15 20.60 -5.36
CA PHE A 540 -5.78 20.54 -3.95
C PHE A 540 -6.98 20.80 -3.05
N TRP A 541 -7.33 19.83 -2.23
CA TRP A 541 -8.32 19.94 -1.17
C TRP A 541 -7.60 19.89 0.18
N TRP A 542 -7.86 20.87 1.03
CA TRP A 542 -7.28 20.98 2.36
C TRP A 542 -8.37 21.41 3.33
N ASP A 543 -8.48 20.70 4.46
CA ASP A 543 -9.38 21.06 5.56
C ASP A 543 -8.97 22.35 6.28
N GLU A 544 -7.72 22.77 6.10
CA GLU A 544 -7.14 23.96 6.73
C GLU A 544 -7.22 23.88 8.26
N PHE A 545 -7.16 22.68 8.85
CA PHE A 545 -7.41 22.45 10.28
C PHE A 545 -6.65 23.44 11.17
N THR A 546 -7.34 23.95 12.19
CA THR A 546 -6.77 24.96 13.09
C THR A 546 -5.46 24.45 13.70
N SER A 547 -4.42 25.29 13.73
CA SER A 547 -3.06 25.01 14.24
C SER A 547 -2.12 24.21 13.33
N ASN A 548 -2.61 23.57 12.25
CA ASN A 548 -1.73 22.98 11.25
C ASN A 548 -0.83 24.06 10.62
N THR A 549 0.44 23.76 10.40
CA THR A 549 1.38 24.70 9.80
C THR A 549 2.42 23.99 8.94
N GLY A 550 3.09 24.75 8.07
CA GLY A 550 4.17 24.23 7.24
C GLY A 550 3.71 23.46 6.00
N ASN A 551 2.39 23.37 5.75
CA ASN A 551 1.83 22.72 4.57
C ASN A 551 1.92 23.64 3.36
N CYS A 552 2.86 23.37 2.46
CA CYS A 552 3.21 24.25 1.36
C CYS A 552 2.88 23.65 -0.01
N TRP A 553 2.35 24.49 -0.89
CA TRP A 553 1.95 24.16 -2.26
C TRP A 553 2.56 25.13 -3.28
N TYR A 554 3.58 24.71 -4.03
CA TYR A 554 4.34 25.62 -4.88
C TYR A 554 4.88 24.98 -6.17
N GLY A 555 5.13 25.78 -7.21
CA GLY A 555 5.72 25.27 -8.46
C GLY A 555 4.84 24.31 -9.28
N ASN A 556 3.65 23.95 -8.79
CA ASN A 556 2.68 23.14 -9.51
C ASN A 556 2.12 23.91 -10.71
N THR A 557 1.75 23.21 -11.78
CA THR A 557 1.15 23.82 -12.98
C THR A 557 -0.14 23.10 -13.34
N GLY A 558 -1.20 23.86 -13.65
CA GLY A 558 -2.53 23.36 -13.94
C GLY A 558 -2.77 23.02 -15.42
N PRO A 559 -4.04 22.88 -15.85
CA PRO A 559 -4.42 22.41 -17.19
C PRO A 559 -3.79 23.16 -18.38
N ASP A 560 -3.52 24.46 -18.24
CA ASP A 560 -2.91 25.29 -19.30
C ASP A 560 -1.36 25.36 -19.23
N GLY A 561 -0.76 24.64 -18.28
CA GLY A 561 0.69 24.64 -18.07
C GLY A 561 1.18 25.76 -17.16
N THR A 562 0.31 26.59 -16.59
CA THR A 562 0.67 27.70 -15.69
C THR A 562 0.26 27.42 -14.24
N PHE A 563 0.87 28.13 -13.28
CA PHE A 563 0.44 28.09 -11.88
C PHE A 563 -0.98 28.65 -11.71
N GLY A 564 -1.35 29.65 -12.51
CA GLY A 564 -2.64 30.34 -12.41
C GLY A 564 -3.86 29.50 -12.81
N SER A 565 -3.66 28.30 -13.35
CA SER A 565 -4.74 27.36 -13.66
C SER A 565 -4.86 26.20 -12.66
N VAL A 566 -4.03 26.16 -11.62
CA VAL A 566 -4.14 25.15 -10.54
C VAL A 566 -5.34 25.51 -9.66
N SER A 567 -6.28 24.57 -9.49
CA SER A 567 -7.37 24.71 -8.53
C SER A 567 -6.90 24.45 -7.10
N GLY A 568 -7.67 24.91 -6.12
CA GLY A 568 -7.23 24.89 -4.73
C GLY A 568 -8.39 24.75 -3.75
N PRO A 569 -8.10 24.81 -2.44
CA PRO A 569 -9.06 24.49 -1.39
C PRO A 569 -10.25 25.47 -1.32
N GLY A 570 -10.16 26.60 -2.02
CA GLY A 570 -11.13 27.70 -1.94
C GLY A 570 -10.83 28.58 -0.74
N GLU A 571 -11.66 29.60 -0.50
CA GLU A 571 -11.61 30.36 0.75
C GLU A 571 -12.55 29.73 1.77
N ALA A 572 -12.09 28.75 2.55
CA ALA A 572 -12.92 28.12 3.60
C ALA A 572 -14.32 27.66 3.10
N GLY A 573 -14.39 27.06 1.91
CA GLY A 573 -15.66 26.66 1.27
C GLY A 573 -16.54 27.83 0.80
N ARG A 574 -16.17 29.10 1.09
CA ARG A 574 -16.93 30.30 0.72
C ARG A 574 -16.79 30.67 -0.75
N THR A 575 -15.74 30.20 -1.41
CA THR A 575 -15.58 30.30 -2.85
C THR A 575 -15.32 28.92 -3.43
N PRO A 576 -15.89 28.60 -4.61
CA PRO A 576 -15.47 27.42 -5.37
C PRO A 576 -13.95 27.38 -5.51
N GLY A 577 -13.34 26.20 -5.54
CA GLY A 577 -11.92 26.00 -5.76
C GLY A 577 -11.40 26.40 -7.15
N ILE A 578 -12.03 27.40 -7.79
CA ILE A 578 -11.78 27.83 -9.16
C ILE A 578 -10.61 28.83 -9.18
N PRO A 579 -9.63 28.67 -10.09
CA PRO A 579 -8.51 29.61 -10.20
C PRO A 579 -8.96 31.03 -10.61
N PRO A 580 -8.23 32.10 -10.20
CA PRO A 580 -7.03 32.10 -9.36
C PRO A 580 -7.38 31.94 -7.87
N ASN A 581 -6.84 30.91 -7.23
CA ASN A 581 -7.14 30.55 -5.84
C ASN A 581 -5.87 30.70 -4.97
N PRO A 582 -5.92 31.36 -3.80
CA PRO A 582 -4.78 31.40 -2.89
C PRO A 582 -4.39 29.98 -2.43
N LEU A 583 -3.27 29.49 -2.96
CA LEU A 583 -2.60 28.28 -2.50
C LEU A 583 -1.49 28.67 -1.52
N PRO A 584 -1.21 27.88 -0.46
CA PRO A 584 -0.16 28.20 0.51
C PRO A 584 1.24 28.04 -0.12
N ASN A 585 1.66 29.02 -0.93
CA ASN A 585 2.91 28.96 -1.69
C ASN A 585 4.16 28.93 -0.80
N CYS A 586 4.08 29.50 0.40
CA CYS A 586 5.18 29.56 1.35
C CYS A 586 6.47 30.17 0.77
N GLU A 587 6.38 31.21 -0.05
CA GLU A 587 7.56 31.78 -0.75
C GLU A 587 8.34 30.71 -1.55
N ASN A 588 7.62 29.91 -2.33
CA ASN A 588 8.12 28.73 -3.03
C ASN A 588 8.73 27.70 -2.08
N GLY A 589 8.05 27.44 -0.96
CA GLY A 589 8.48 26.51 0.07
C GLY A 589 9.62 26.99 0.97
N GLN A 590 10.10 28.24 0.81
CA GLN A 590 11.20 28.79 1.61
C GLN A 590 10.75 29.29 2.98
N ASN A 591 9.46 29.60 3.14
CA ASN A 591 8.87 30.07 4.38
C ASN A 591 7.68 29.19 4.82
N PRO A 592 7.90 27.93 5.26
CA PRO A 592 6.81 27.04 5.64
C PRO A 592 5.89 27.58 6.75
N GLY A 593 6.45 28.33 7.70
CA GLY A 593 5.69 28.93 8.80
C GLY A 593 4.63 29.95 8.38
N SER A 594 4.67 30.43 7.13
CA SER A 594 3.63 31.30 6.56
C SER A 594 2.33 30.56 6.22
N SER A 595 2.37 29.23 6.08
CA SER A 595 1.18 28.40 5.91
C SER A 595 0.64 28.03 7.28
N VAL A 596 -0.57 28.49 7.58
CA VAL A 596 -1.27 28.25 8.83
C VAL A 596 -2.72 27.91 8.51
N GLY A 597 -3.20 26.79 9.04
CA GLY A 597 -4.60 26.39 8.97
C GLY A 597 -5.44 27.22 9.95
N ASN A 598 -6.51 27.83 9.44
CA ASN A 598 -7.41 28.71 10.21
C ASN A 598 -8.75 28.03 10.57
N GLY A 599 -8.92 26.76 10.21
CA GLY A 599 -10.13 25.98 10.33
C GLY A 599 -11.17 26.28 9.26
N ASP A 600 -11.89 25.24 8.82
CA ASP A 600 -13.06 25.34 7.97
C ASP A 600 -14.15 24.39 8.49
N VAL A 601 -15.12 24.96 9.21
CA VAL A 601 -16.19 24.18 9.85
C VAL A 601 -17.07 23.42 8.87
N ALA A 602 -17.20 23.88 7.62
CA ALA A 602 -18.00 23.19 6.62
C ALA A 602 -17.24 21.96 6.08
N LYS A 603 -15.94 22.10 5.81
CA LYS A 603 -15.09 20.95 5.45
C LYS A 603 -14.94 19.96 6.61
N GLU A 604 -14.83 20.45 7.84
CA GLU A 604 -14.79 19.61 9.04
C GLU A 604 -16.11 18.86 9.23
N ALA A 605 -17.26 19.50 8.99
CA ALA A 605 -18.56 18.82 9.00
C ALA A 605 -18.64 17.73 7.92
N TYR A 606 -18.17 18.04 6.70
CA TYR A 606 -18.11 17.09 5.60
C TYR A 606 -17.20 15.88 5.91
N LEU A 607 -16.05 16.09 6.55
CA LEU A 607 -15.17 14.99 7.00
C LEU A 607 -15.83 14.15 8.09
N VAL A 608 -16.52 14.77 9.05
CA VAL A 608 -17.27 14.05 10.09
C VAL A 608 -18.33 13.17 9.45
N ASP A 609 -19.14 13.72 8.54
CA ASP A 609 -20.17 12.97 7.84
C ASP A 609 -19.57 11.80 7.02
N CYS A 610 -18.49 12.06 6.28
CA CYS A 610 -17.81 11.01 5.52
C CYS A 610 -17.19 9.92 6.39
N SER A 611 -16.82 10.22 7.64
CA SER A 611 -16.31 9.23 8.58
C SER A 611 -17.37 8.23 9.07
N GLU A 612 -18.66 8.54 8.90
CA GLU A 612 -19.77 7.65 9.29
C GLU A 612 -19.99 6.50 8.30
N GLY A 613 -19.40 6.59 7.10
CA GLY A 613 -19.51 5.59 6.04
C GLY A 613 -20.62 5.90 5.03
N PRO A 614 -20.89 4.99 4.07
CA PRO A 614 -21.91 5.22 3.05
C PRO A 614 -23.31 5.25 3.65
N ASP A 615 -24.07 6.29 3.33
CA ASP A 615 -25.48 6.41 3.66
C ASP A 615 -26.33 6.79 2.43
N ASN A 616 -27.60 7.11 2.66
CA ASN A 616 -28.51 7.58 1.61
C ASN A 616 -28.85 9.08 1.76
N GLN A 617 -28.11 9.81 2.60
CA GLN A 617 -28.28 11.24 2.73
C GLN A 617 -27.77 11.91 1.46
N THR A 618 -28.47 12.97 1.06
CA THR A 618 -28.18 13.65 -0.19
C THR A 618 -28.36 15.13 0.04
N GLY A 619 -27.28 15.87 -0.17
CA GLY A 619 -27.23 17.27 0.16
C GLY A 619 -25.88 17.84 -0.22
N PRO A 620 -25.78 19.16 -0.37
CA PRO A 620 -24.56 19.82 -0.80
C PRO A 620 -23.44 19.81 0.25
N LEU A 621 -23.70 19.41 1.51
CA LEU A 621 -22.68 19.19 2.54
C LEU A 621 -22.62 17.73 3.01
N ASP A 622 -23.49 16.89 2.48
CA ASP A 622 -23.52 15.47 2.82
C ASP A 622 -22.36 14.77 2.10
N CYS A 623 -21.90 13.66 2.66
CA CYS A 623 -20.78 12.93 2.13
C CYS A 623 -21.08 12.35 0.77
N ASP A 624 -20.30 12.75 -0.22
CA ASP A 624 -20.44 12.27 -1.59
C ASP A 624 -19.28 11.35 -2.02
N TRP A 625 -18.41 10.93 -1.09
CA TRP A 625 -17.26 10.03 -1.34
C TRP A 625 -17.62 8.77 -2.10
N TYR A 626 -18.83 8.25 -1.89
CA TYR A 626 -19.29 6.95 -2.39
C TYR A 626 -20.08 7.06 -3.70
N SER A 627 -20.35 8.28 -4.15
CA SER A 627 -21.05 8.58 -5.39
C SER A 627 -20.08 8.74 -6.57
N ASP A 628 -20.59 8.68 -7.80
CA ASP A 628 -19.76 9.05 -8.95
C ASP A 628 -19.50 10.55 -8.92
N PRO A 629 -18.23 11.00 -8.92
CA PRO A 629 -17.93 12.40 -9.10
C PRO A 629 -18.29 12.86 -10.51
N GLU A 630 -18.70 14.12 -10.63
CA GLU A 630 -19.00 14.73 -11.91
C GLU A 630 -17.74 14.90 -12.77
N ARG A 631 -17.88 14.78 -14.09
CA ARG A 631 -16.73 14.91 -15.00
C ARG A 631 -16.16 16.34 -14.95
N PRO A 632 -14.87 16.53 -14.67
CA PRO A 632 -14.24 17.85 -14.63
C PRO A 632 -14.45 18.64 -15.94
N GLY A 633 -14.83 19.90 -15.80
CA GLY A 633 -15.15 20.79 -16.92
C GLY A 633 -16.57 20.63 -17.50
N SER A 634 -17.40 19.71 -16.98
CA SER A 634 -18.82 19.60 -17.34
C SER A 634 -19.67 20.73 -16.74
N ALA A 635 -20.94 20.83 -17.17
CA ALA A 635 -21.87 21.82 -16.59
C ALA A 635 -22.30 21.41 -15.17
N GLU A 636 -22.41 20.10 -14.96
CA GLU A 636 -22.79 19.43 -13.73
C GLU A 636 -21.74 19.64 -12.64
N ALA A 637 -20.45 19.40 -12.94
CA ALA A 637 -19.35 19.66 -12.01
C ALA A 637 -19.30 21.15 -11.57
N ARG A 638 -19.57 22.07 -12.51
CA ARG A 638 -19.66 23.50 -12.20
C ARG A 638 -20.87 23.84 -11.33
N ALA A 639 -21.99 23.13 -11.48
CA ALA A 639 -23.18 23.32 -10.66
C ALA A 639 -22.94 22.79 -9.24
N GLN A 640 -22.45 21.55 -9.12
CA GLN A 640 -22.10 20.92 -7.84
C GLN A 640 -21.15 21.79 -7.01
N SER A 641 -20.08 22.31 -7.63
CA SER A 641 -19.12 23.18 -6.93
C SER A 641 -19.74 24.49 -6.43
N ARG A 642 -20.70 25.08 -7.17
CA ARG A 642 -21.41 26.28 -6.73
C ARG A 642 -22.38 25.97 -5.59
N GLU A 643 -23.11 24.87 -5.68
CA GLU A 643 -24.06 24.42 -4.67
C GLU A 643 -23.37 24.11 -3.35
N PHE A 644 -22.23 23.39 -3.36
CA PHE A 644 -21.40 23.16 -2.19
C PHE A 644 -20.98 24.49 -1.54
N ALA A 645 -20.46 25.44 -2.34
CA ALA A 645 -20.01 26.73 -1.82
C ALA A 645 -21.16 27.58 -1.24
N GLU A 646 -22.36 27.53 -1.83
CA GLU A 646 -23.57 28.16 -1.29
C GLU A 646 -24.00 27.55 0.05
N ALA A 647 -23.98 26.22 0.13
CA ALA A 647 -24.35 25.50 1.34
C ALA A 647 -23.35 25.70 2.47
N ALA A 648 -22.04 25.68 2.17
CA ALA A 648 -20.98 25.95 3.14
C ALA A 648 -21.16 27.34 3.79
N ARG A 649 -21.38 28.39 2.98
CA ARG A 649 -21.67 29.75 3.49
C ARG A 649 -22.92 29.79 4.36
N ALA A 650 -23.96 29.04 4.00
CA ALA A 650 -25.18 28.98 4.80
C ALA A 650 -24.95 28.25 6.14
N PHE A 651 -24.18 27.17 6.13
CA PHE A 651 -23.89 26.35 7.31
C PHE A 651 -23.05 27.10 8.35
N GLU A 652 -22.05 27.89 7.92
CA GLU A 652 -21.14 28.61 8.83
C GLU A 652 -21.86 29.45 9.90
N GLY A 653 -23.02 30.02 9.56
CA GLY A 653 -23.84 30.87 10.42
C GLY A 653 -24.85 30.12 11.31
N THR A 654 -24.88 28.79 11.25
CA THR A 654 -25.84 27.98 12.00
C THR A 654 -25.38 27.71 13.44
N ALA A 655 -26.33 27.39 14.32
CA ALA A 655 -26.02 26.93 15.68
C ALA A 655 -25.27 25.58 15.68
N GLU A 656 -25.42 24.78 14.63
CA GLU A 656 -24.71 23.52 14.46
C GLU A 656 -23.23 23.72 14.18
N ALA A 657 -22.89 24.59 13.23
CA ALA A 657 -21.51 25.02 13.02
C ALA A 657 -20.88 25.60 14.29
N GLY A 658 -21.66 26.37 15.08
CA GLY A 658 -21.22 26.85 16.40
C GLY A 658 -20.84 25.72 17.37
N ARG A 659 -21.65 24.66 17.45
CA ARG A 659 -21.34 23.48 18.29
C ARG A 659 -20.15 22.70 17.77
N LEU A 660 -20.02 22.55 16.45
CA LEU A 660 -18.89 21.82 15.86
C LEU A 660 -17.56 22.54 16.16
N ARG A 661 -17.50 23.87 15.98
CA ARG A 661 -16.32 24.67 16.37
C ARG A 661 -15.94 24.48 17.84
N GLN A 662 -16.92 24.46 18.75
CA GLN A 662 -16.67 24.20 20.17
C GLN A 662 -16.11 22.79 20.42
N ARG A 663 -16.60 21.79 19.68
CA ARG A 663 -16.07 20.42 19.78
C ARG A 663 -14.62 20.35 19.28
N ILE A 664 -14.33 20.96 18.14
CA ILE A 664 -12.97 21.00 17.57
C ILE A 664 -12.01 21.73 18.49
N ALA A 665 -12.43 22.88 19.03
CA ALA A 665 -11.64 23.62 20.01
C ALA A 665 -11.39 22.83 21.30
N GLY A 666 -12.19 21.80 21.61
CA GLY A 666 -11.93 20.88 22.72
C GLY A 666 -11.04 19.68 22.35
N LEU A 667 -10.78 19.43 21.06
CA LEU A 667 -9.80 18.44 20.60
C LEU A 667 -8.38 19.01 20.61
N VAL A 668 -8.26 20.32 20.42
CA VAL A 668 -7.02 21.08 20.59
C VAL A 668 -6.96 21.51 22.06
N GLY A 669 -5.84 21.28 22.76
CA GLY A 669 -5.71 21.72 24.16
C GLY A 669 -5.86 23.24 24.33
N ASP A 670 -6.00 23.75 25.56
CA ASP A 670 -6.15 25.19 25.92
C ASP A 670 -4.98 26.12 25.45
N ALA A 671 -4.07 25.62 24.61
CA ALA A 671 -2.89 26.29 24.09
C ALA A 671 -3.04 26.80 22.64
N ALA A 672 -4.26 26.96 22.12
CA ALA A 672 -4.48 27.76 20.91
C ALA A 672 -4.38 29.26 21.26
N PRO A 673 -3.59 30.07 20.54
CA PRO A 673 -3.46 31.51 20.82
C PRO A 673 -4.76 32.31 20.59
#